data_AF-A0A4R8WL31-F1
#
_entry.id   AF-A0A4R8WL31-F1
#
_cell.length_a   1.000
_cell.length_b   1.000
_cell.length_c   1.000
_cell.angle_alpha   90.00
_cell.angle_beta   90.00
_cell.angle_gamma   90.00
#
_symmetry.space_group_name_H-M   'P 1'
#
loop_
_entity.id
_entity.type
_entity.pdbx_description
1 polymer ?
#
loop_
_entity_poly.entity_id
_entity_poly.type
_entity_poly.pdbx_seq_one_letter_code
_entity_poly.pdbx_strand_id
1 'polypeptide(L)'
;MYSSTPPGLTNSTPPARVSSDPHTPVGVPGPQPVLVVMGVSGSGKSTVAALLASQLGWDFVEGDDLHPAANVAKMASGTPLTDEDRWPWLDTVSSWIVEHTTADLPGIVTCSALKKKYRDVLREQNVIFVHLVGSKDLLGARMSARLDHYMPASLLDSQLDTLEPLDSDERGILIDAARPPDEEAARIVTMLGLRPAAGSSAPGAATSGQSTARTPNTTVAMHPVVEAVTRRIIERSAQSRARYLARIDAAAEQGPTRGRLGCANLAHGFAATGQQDKAALRAFVKPNIGIVSSYNDVLSAHQPFAAYPAILKDAVRKAGGIAQVAGGVPAMCDGITQGRDGMQLSLFSRDLIAMATGVALAHDLFDGALLLGVCDKIVPGLVIGALAFGHLPAILVPTGPMSSGIPNKEKSRIRELYAEGLADREQLLEAETASYHSAGTCTFYGTANSNQMLMEVMGLHLPGASFVSPDSPLREALTAAAARQVVALTELKDRYTPIGRVVDERSIINGVVALLATGGSTNHTLHLPAIAAVAGIQLTWQDFADLSEVVPLLVRIYPNGPADINHFHAAGGTAFLIGQLLDAGLLHPDVRTVAGAGLDAYRREPVLDGNALSYRPGPTESLDTDVLRPASAPFAPNGGLRILDGNLGSAVIKVAAVATEHHVIQAPAVVFDDQHVFLAAFEAGELDRDLVAVIRYQGPSANGMPELHKLTPALGILQDRGYQVALVTDGRMSGASGKIPAAIHLTPEAAAGGPIGRIRDGDLVRLNATAGTLDVLLDDDVFAAREITGAALDDVSWSGTGRELFSVFRRQVGPADRGASVITNTLEGVL
;
A
#
# COMPACT_ATOMS: atom_id res chain seq x y z
N MET A 1 -10.35 24.68 99.19
CA MET A 1 -9.66 24.90 97.90
C MET A 1 -9.22 23.50 97.43
N TYR A 2 -10.07 22.67 96.79
CA TYR A 2 -10.76 22.80 95.48
C TYR A 2 -9.77 22.70 94.29
N SER A 3 -10.01 22.00 93.16
CA SER A 3 -11.00 20.96 92.72
C SER A 3 -10.61 20.49 91.28
N SER A 4 -11.04 19.40 90.61
CA SER A 4 -11.92 18.22 90.86
C SER A 4 -11.44 17.02 89.99
N THR A 5 -12.18 15.90 89.91
CA THR A 5 -11.84 14.67 89.12
C THR A 5 -12.77 14.35 87.91
N PRO A 6 -12.30 13.59 86.89
CA PRO A 6 -13.07 13.09 85.71
C PRO A 6 -13.47 11.59 85.81
N PRO A 7 -14.20 11.01 84.82
CA PRO A 7 -13.61 9.92 84.00
C PRO A 7 -14.17 9.70 82.56
N GLY A 8 -13.44 8.92 81.73
CA GLY A 8 -13.96 8.14 80.57
C GLY A 8 -13.38 8.49 79.17
N LEU A 9 -13.19 7.56 78.21
CA LEU A 9 -13.35 6.08 78.16
C LEU A 9 -12.58 5.47 76.94
N THR A 10 -11.83 4.35 77.15
CA THR A 10 -11.49 3.18 76.24
C THR A 10 -11.14 3.38 74.72
N ASN A 11 -10.36 2.55 74.00
CA ASN A 11 -9.81 1.18 74.19
C ASN A 11 -8.57 0.98 73.24
N SER A 12 -7.41 0.40 73.61
CA SER A 12 -7.01 -1.04 73.71
C SER A 12 -6.07 -1.51 72.57
N THR A 13 -5.08 -2.39 72.86
CA THR A 13 -3.96 -2.79 71.95
C THR A 13 -3.84 -4.35 71.78
N PRO A 14 -2.84 -4.96 71.11
CA PRO A 14 -3.03 -6.17 70.26
C PRO A 14 -2.55 -7.49 70.95
N PRO A 15 -2.49 -8.68 70.29
CA PRO A 15 -1.49 -8.99 69.25
C PRO A 15 -1.95 -9.98 68.13
N ALA A 16 -1.08 -10.21 67.13
CA ALA A 16 -1.06 -11.43 66.31
C ALA A 16 0.39 -11.88 66.06
N ARG A 17 0.65 -13.19 65.98
CA ARG A 17 1.97 -13.78 65.70
C ARG A 17 1.90 -14.82 64.58
N VAL A 18 3.05 -15.07 63.95
CA VAL A 18 3.26 -15.85 62.72
C VAL A 18 2.98 -17.35 62.88
N SER A 19 2.31 -17.94 61.88
CA SER A 19 2.34 -19.34 61.43
C SER A 19 1.58 -19.41 60.08
N SER A 20 1.91 -20.20 59.05
CA SER A 20 3.14 -20.94 58.66
C SER A 20 2.98 -21.40 57.19
N ASP A 21 4.07 -21.44 56.41
CA ASP A 21 4.17 -21.90 55.00
C ASP A 21 3.87 -23.42 54.79
N PRO A 22 3.81 -23.99 53.57
CA PRO A 22 3.74 -23.40 52.20
C PRO A 22 2.74 -24.09 51.21
N HIS A 23 2.66 -23.58 49.95
CA HIS A 23 2.00 -24.17 48.74
C HIS A 23 0.46 -24.44 48.84
N THR A 24 -0.41 -24.09 47.88
CA THR A 24 -0.31 -24.23 46.41
C THR A 24 -1.33 -23.32 45.70
N PRO A 25 -1.00 -22.64 44.57
CA PRO A 25 -1.97 -21.90 43.76
C PRO A 25 -2.33 -22.63 42.44
N VAL A 26 -3.39 -23.45 42.43
CA VAL A 26 -3.93 -24.08 41.20
C VAL A 26 -5.46 -24.17 41.25
N GLY A 27 -6.13 -23.78 40.16
CA GLY A 27 -7.59 -23.86 39.99
C GLY A 27 -8.35 -22.68 40.63
N VAL A 28 -9.31 -22.03 39.98
CA VAL A 28 -9.88 -22.17 38.63
C VAL A 28 -10.09 -20.74 38.08
N PRO A 29 -9.91 -20.46 36.77
CA PRO A 29 -10.38 -19.20 36.22
C PRO A 29 -11.91 -19.15 36.30
N GLY A 30 -12.45 -18.23 37.10
CA GLY A 30 -13.84 -17.81 36.94
C GLY A 30 -14.01 -17.10 35.58
N PRO A 31 -15.23 -17.10 35.02
CA PRO A 31 -15.50 -16.43 33.75
C PRO A 31 -15.12 -14.95 33.85
N GLN A 32 -14.47 -14.43 32.81
CA GLN A 32 -14.07 -13.03 32.79
C GLN A 32 -15.31 -12.14 32.59
N PRO A 33 -15.44 -11.01 33.30
CA PRO A 33 -16.66 -10.21 33.31
C PRO A 33 -16.85 -9.38 32.03
N VAL A 34 -18.10 -8.96 31.79
CA VAL A 34 -18.38 -7.82 30.90
C VAL A 34 -18.30 -6.53 31.72
N LEU A 35 -17.53 -5.55 31.25
CA LEU A 35 -17.34 -4.26 31.91
C LEU A 35 -18.23 -3.19 31.30
N VAL A 36 -19.08 -2.56 32.12
CA VAL A 36 -19.84 -1.36 31.72
C VAL A 36 -19.11 -0.13 32.24
N VAL A 37 -18.33 0.53 31.38
CA VAL A 37 -17.58 1.74 31.71
C VAL A 37 -18.53 2.94 31.68
N MET A 38 -18.84 3.49 32.85
CA MET A 38 -19.92 4.46 33.05
C MET A 38 -19.49 5.79 33.66
N GLY A 39 -20.37 6.78 33.50
CA GLY A 39 -20.18 8.14 33.98
C GLY A 39 -20.70 9.18 32.99
N VAL A 40 -20.84 10.41 33.48
CA VAL A 40 -21.22 11.59 32.69
C VAL A 40 -20.23 11.88 31.56
N SER A 41 -20.61 12.68 30.58
CA SER A 41 -19.74 13.05 29.47
C SER A 41 -18.54 13.88 29.94
N GLY A 42 -17.42 13.80 29.23
CA GLY A 42 -16.13 14.35 29.67
C GLY A 42 -15.37 13.50 30.71
N SER A 43 -16.00 12.52 31.36
CA SER A 43 -15.35 11.66 32.38
C SER A 43 -14.14 10.87 31.87
N GLY A 44 -14.19 10.37 30.63
CA GLY A 44 -13.10 9.58 30.03
C GLY A 44 -13.53 8.25 29.41
N LYS A 45 -14.81 7.86 29.56
CA LYS A 45 -15.39 6.55 29.15
C LYS A 45 -14.67 5.87 27.98
N SER A 46 -14.79 6.44 26.78
CA SER A 46 -14.24 5.92 25.52
C SER A 46 -12.73 5.67 25.56
N THR A 47 -11.97 6.60 26.15
CA THR A 47 -10.51 6.54 26.24
C THR A 47 -10.07 5.43 27.19
N VAL A 48 -10.70 5.32 28.36
CA VAL A 48 -10.39 4.27 29.35
C VAL A 48 -10.83 2.90 28.85
N ALA A 49 -12.01 2.80 28.21
CA ALA A 49 -12.51 1.56 27.64
C ALA A 49 -11.62 1.04 26.50
N ALA A 50 -11.21 1.89 25.57
CA ALA A 50 -10.29 1.52 24.48
C ALA A 50 -8.89 1.11 25.00
N LEU A 51 -8.38 1.79 26.04
CA LEU A 51 -7.12 1.41 26.70
C LEU A 51 -7.23 0.04 27.38
N LEU A 52 -8.33 -0.23 28.08
CA LEU A 52 -8.58 -1.54 28.69
C LEU A 52 -8.73 -2.65 27.64
N ALA A 53 -9.47 -2.41 26.56
CA ALA A 53 -9.67 -3.37 25.47
C ALA A 53 -8.32 -3.74 24.84
N SER A 54 -7.47 -2.74 24.58
CA SER A 54 -6.10 -2.91 24.09
C SER A 54 -5.19 -3.67 25.07
N GLN A 55 -5.27 -3.37 26.37
CA GLN A 55 -4.47 -4.04 27.41
C GLN A 55 -4.91 -5.49 27.70
N LEU A 56 -6.20 -5.78 27.55
CA LEU A 56 -6.78 -7.09 27.90
C LEU A 56 -6.98 -8.00 26.69
N GLY A 57 -7.06 -7.46 25.48
CA GLY A 57 -7.40 -8.20 24.26
C GLY A 57 -8.88 -8.61 24.20
N TRP A 58 -9.78 -7.75 24.69
CA TRP A 58 -11.22 -8.00 24.80
C TRP A 58 -12.00 -7.21 23.74
N ASP A 59 -13.20 -7.67 23.39
CA ASP A 59 -14.08 -6.92 22.48
C ASP A 59 -14.54 -5.60 23.12
N PHE A 60 -14.75 -4.58 22.30
CA PHE A 60 -15.13 -3.24 22.75
C PHE A 60 -16.11 -2.56 21.81
N VAL A 61 -17.25 -2.11 22.37
CA VAL A 61 -18.22 -1.27 21.67
C VAL A 61 -18.40 0.07 22.38
N GLU A 62 -18.37 1.16 21.61
CA GLU A 62 -18.74 2.48 22.09
C GLU A 62 -20.27 2.60 22.14
N GLY A 63 -20.85 2.60 23.34
CA GLY A 63 -22.30 2.65 23.49
C GLY A 63 -22.92 3.97 23.04
N ASP A 64 -22.17 5.07 22.97
CA ASP A 64 -22.67 6.32 22.39
C ASP A 64 -22.91 6.18 20.86
N ASP A 65 -22.21 5.27 20.14
CA ASP A 65 -22.47 4.93 18.73
C ASP A 65 -23.75 4.08 18.54
N LEU A 66 -24.20 3.38 19.59
CA LEU A 66 -25.43 2.58 19.58
C LEU A 66 -26.71 3.43 19.73
N HIS A 67 -26.59 4.75 19.85
CA HIS A 67 -27.76 5.63 19.98
C HIS A 67 -28.55 5.77 18.67
N PRO A 68 -29.90 5.67 18.71
CA PRO A 68 -30.74 6.06 17.57
C PRO A 68 -30.46 7.50 17.13
N ALA A 69 -30.44 7.76 15.82
CA ALA A 69 -30.12 9.07 15.26
C ALA A 69 -31.00 10.23 15.79
N ALA A 70 -32.24 9.95 16.21
CA ALA A 70 -33.12 10.91 16.87
C ALA A 70 -32.57 11.37 18.24
N ASN A 71 -31.96 10.46 19.00
CA ASN A 71 -31.35 10.76 20.30
C ASN A 71 -30.08 11.60 20.12
N VAL A 72 -29.24 11.22 19.14
CA VAL A 72 -28.04 11.99 18.77
C VAL A 72 -28.42 13.42 18.37
N ALA A 73 -29.43 13.59 17.52
CA ALA A 73 -29.93 14.90 17.11
C ALA A 73 -30.49 15.74 18.29
N LYS A 74 -31.22 15.11 19.21
CA LYS A 74 -31.78 15.76 20.42
C LYS A 74 -30.68 16.24 21.37
N MET A 75 -29.66 15.42 21.59
CA MET A 75 -28.47 15.82 22.37
C MET A 75 -27.65 16.90 21.68
N ALA A 76 -27.51 16.85 20.35
CA ALA A 76 -26.82 17.86 19.54
C ALA A 76 -27.52 19.23 19.56
N SER A 77 -28.86 19.27 19.67
CA SER A 77 -29.60 20.51 19.92
C SER A 77 -29.56 20.96 21.40
N GLY A 78 -28.68 20.40 22.23
CA GLY A 78 -28.56 20.73 23.65
C GLY A 78 -29.79 20.34 24.47
N THR A 79 -30.59 19.39 24.00
CA THR A 79 -31.81 18.91 24.68
C THR A 79 -31.52 17.57 25.38
N PRO A 80 -31.76 17.45 26.70
CA PRO A 80 -31.49 16.20 27.41
C PRO A 80 -32.47 15.09 26.99
N LEU A 81 -31.99 13.84 27.02
CA LEU A 81 -32.83 12.66 26.82
C LEU A 81 -33.66 12.34 28.07
N THR A 82 -34.95 12.08 27.87
CA THR A 82 -35.87 11.52 28.88
C THR A 82 -35.55 10.06 29.16
N ASP A 83 -36.27 9.44 30.11
CA ASP A 83 -36.22 7.99 30.29
C ASP A 83 -36.73 7.24 29.04
N GLU A 84 -37.79 7.75 28.42
CA GLU A 84 -38.48 7.14 27.28
C GLU A 84 -37.64 7.17 25.99
N ASP A 85 -36.86 8.24 25.77
CA ASP A 85 -35.86 8.29 24.68
C ASP A 85 -34.77 7.20 24.87
N ARG A 86 -34.47 6.82 26.12
CA ARG A 86 -33.31 5.99 26.46
C ARG A 86 -33.56 4.48 26.39
N TRP A 87 -34.79 4.00 26.57
CA TRP A 87 -35.05 2.56 26.61
C TRP A 87 -34.58 1.80 25.36
N PRO A 88 -34.90 2.20 24.11
CA PRO A 88 -34.47 1.45 22.91
C PRO A 88 -32.95 1.36 22.74
N TRP A 89 -32.22 2.35 23.28
CA TRP A 89 -30.77 2.36 23.33
C TRP A 89 -30.22 1.43 24.42
N LEU A 90 -30.79 1.48 25.63
CA LEU A 90 -30.44 0.56 26.72
C LEU A 90 -30.76 -0.90 26.37
N ASP A 91 -31.84 -1.16 25.64
CA ASP A 91 -32.19 -2.49 25.13
C ASP A 91 -31.12 -3.00 24.14
N THR A 92 -30.55 -2.12 23.31
CA THR A 92 -29.47 -2.44 22.36
C THR A 92 -28.16 -2.74 23.11
N VAL A 93 -27.79 -1.91 24.09
CA VAL A 93 -26.61 -2.14 24.95
C VAL A 93 -26.77 -3.43 25.77
N SER A 94 -27.96 -3.67 26.33
CA SER A 94 -28.30 -4.88 27.08
C SER A 94 -28.21 -6.12 26.19
N SER A 95 -28.70 -6.07 24.95
CA SER A 95 -28.61 -7.18 23.99
C SER A 95 -27.16 -7.60 23.72
N TRP A 96 -26.24 -6.65 23.55
CA TRP A 96 -24.81 -6.92 23.37
C TRP A 96 -24.15 -7.52 24.62
N ILE A 97 -24.54 -7.04 25.81
CA ILE A 97 -24.10 -7.60 27.11
C ILE A 97 -24.62 -9.04 27.28
N VAL A 98 -25.89 -9.30 26.94
CA VAL A 98 -26.51 -10.63 27.03
C VAL A 98 -25.86 -11.59 26.03
N GLU A 99 -25.53 -11.16 24.82
CA GLU A 99 -24.78 -11.97 23.85
C GLU A 99 -23.41 -12.39 24.41
N HIS A 100 -22.63 -11.44 24.93
CA HIS A 100 -21.31 -11.71 25.54
C HIS A 100 -21.41 -12.62 26.77
N THR A 101 -22.29 -12.30 27.73
CA THR A 101 -22.43 -13.08 28.96
C THR A 101 -23.05 -14.47 28.73
N THR A 102 -23.87 -14.65 27.69
CA THR A 102 -24.40 -15.98 27.29
C THR A 102 -23.35 -16.82 26.57
N ALA A 103 -22.44 -16.18 25.82
CA ALA A 103 -21.32 -16.84 25.14
C ALA A 103 -20.11 -17.10 26.05
N ASP A 104 -20.15 -16.68 27.32
CA ASP A 104 -19.04 -16.66 28.29
C ASP A 104 -17.81 -15.87 27.80
N LEU A 105 -18.05 -14.85 26.98
CA LEU A 105 -17.03 -13.96 26.41
C LEU A 105 -16.90 -12.69 27.26
N PRO A 106 -15.67 -12.28 27.64
CA PRO A 106 -15.45 -10.96 28.20
C PRO A 106 -15.54 -9.88 27.13
N GLY A 107 -16.00 -8.71 27.55
CA GLY A 107 -16.14 -7.55 26.67
C GLY A 107 -16.22 -6.25 27.48
N ILE A 108 -16.07 -5.13 26.79
CA ILE A 108 -16.15 -3.79 27.37
C ILE A 108 -17.18 -2.98 26.58
N VAL A 109 -18.10 -2.32 27.29
CA VAL A 109 -19.03 -1.36 26.69
C VAL A 109 -19.05 -0.07 27.50
N THR A 110 -18.97 1.05 26.81
CA THR A 110 -19.24 2.36 27.44
C THR A 110 -20.75 2.57 27.52
N CYS A 111 -21.24 3.10 28.63
CA CYS A 111 -22.64 3.51 28.74
C CYS A 111 -22.78 4.64 29.75
N SER A 112 -23.57 5.69 29.46
CA SER A 112 -23.79 6.75 30.44
C SER A 112 -24.39 6.23 31.76
N ALA A 113 -25.31 5.24 31.71
CA ALA A 113 -25.79 4.43 32.84
C ALA A 113 -26.15 5.20 34.15
N LEU A 114 -26.60 6.45 33.99
CA LEU A 114 -26.65 7.45 35.07
C LEU A 114 -27.60 7.11 36.22
N LYS A 115 -28.73 6.43 35.94
CA LYS A 115 -29.71 6.01 36.94
C LYS A 115 -29.61 4.52 37.24
N LYS A 116 -29.90 4.11 38.48
CA LYS A 116 -30.01 2.71 38.90
C LYS A 116 -30.98 1.94 38.01
N LYS A 117 -32.14 2.52 37.67
CA LYS A 117 -33.11 1.88 36.77
C LYS A 117 -32.63 1.67 35.32
N TYR A 118 -31.52 2.29 34.91
CA TYR A 118 -30.85 1.94 33.65
C TYR A 118 -29.88 0.77 33.88
N ARG A 119 -29.11 0.81 34.97
CA ARG A 119 -28.20 -0.27 35.38
C ARG A 119 -28.94 -1.57 35.70
N ASP A 120 -30.16 -1.49 36.22
CA ASP A 120 -31.07 -2.62 36.42
C ASP A 120 -31.47 -3.32 35.11
N VAL A 121 -31.28 -2.70 33.94
CA VAL A 121 -31.47 -3.29 32.58
C VAL A 121 -30.15 -3.81 31.98
N LEU A 122 -29.00 -3.34 32.48
CA LEU A 122 -27.66 -3.72 32.00
C LEU A 122 -26.95 -4.74 32.92
N ARG A 123 -27.45 -4.96 34.13
CA ARG A 123 -26.83 -5.82 35.14
C ARG A 123 -27.20 -7.28 34.94
N GLU A 124 -26.25 -8.06 34.46
CA GLU A 124 -26.31 -9.51 34.46
C GLU A 124 -25.35 -10.12 35.48
N GLN A 125 -25.49 -11.41 35.77
CA GLN A 125 -24.72 -12.08 36.84
C GLN A 125 -23.20 -11.89 36.72
N ASN A 126 -22.67 -11.76 35.49
CA ASN A 126 -21.24 -11.55 35.20
C ASN A 126 -20.89 -10.14 34.70
N VAL A 127 -21.71 -9.13 35.00
CA VAL A 127 -21.42 -7.72 34.68
C VAL A 127 -20.74 -7.00 35.85
N ILE A 128 -19.83 -6.08 35.54
CA ILE A 128 -19.23 -5.15 36.51
C ILE A 128 -19.28 -3.71 35.97
N PHE A 129 -19.87 -2.80 36.73
CA PHE A 129 -19.88 -1.36 36.43
C PHE A 129 -18.56 -0.70 36.85
N VAL A 130 -17.94 0.06 35.95
CA VAL A 130 -16.71 0.83 36.22
C VAL A 130 -17.05 2.31 36.11
N HIS A 131 -17.29 2.96 37.25
CA HIS A 131 -17.79 4.33 37.29
C HIS A 131 -16.62 5.33 37.38
N LEU A 132 -16.42 6.09 36.30
CA LEU A 132 -15.48 7.20 36.22
C LEU A 132 -16.09 8.47 36.85
N VAL A 133 -15.62 8.84 38.04
CA VAL A 133 -16.12 9.96 38.85
C VAL A 133 -15.15 11.14 38.76
N GLY A 134 -15.63 12.31 38.36
CA GLY A 134 -14.85 13.55 38.27
C GLY A 134 -15.60 14.76 38.83
N SER A 135 -14.87 15.85 39.14
CA SER A 135 -15.50 17.11 39.57
C SER A 135 -16.16 17.85 38.40
N LYS A 136 -17.21 18.63 38.67
CA LYS A 136 -17.91 19.44 37.66
C LYS A 136 -16.95 20.31 36.84
N ASP A 137 -15.97 20.93 37.48
CA ASP A 137 -15.00 21.82 36.82
C ASP A 137 -14.07 21.04 35.87
N LEU A 138 -13.58 19.87 36.29
CA LEU A 138 -12.77 18.97 35.47
C LEU A 138 -13.55 18.48 34.25
N LEU A 139 -14.79 18.04 34.46
CA LEU A 139 -15.67 17.52 33.42
C LEU A 139 -16.05 18.63 32.43
N GLY A 140 -16.40 19.82 32.92
CA GLY A 140 -16.72 21.00 32.10
C GLY A 140 -15.53 21.48 31.27
N ALA A 141 -14.33 21.48 31.83
CA ALA A 141 -13.10 21.76 31.08
C ALA A 141 -12.82 20.67 30.02
N ARG A 142 -12.89 19.38 30.38
CA ARG A 142 -12.72 18.24 29.45
C ARG A 142 -13.79 18.20 28.35
N MET A 143 -14.99 18.75 28.57
CA MET A 143 -16.01 18.90 27.53
C MET A 143 -15.76 20.13 26.65
N SER A 144 -15.41 21.28 27.25
CA SER A 144 -15.19 22.53 26.50
C SER A 144 -13.93 22.50 25.62
N ALA A 145 -13.00 21.58 25.89
CA ALA A 145 -11.81 21.33 25.07
C ALA A 145 -12.02 20.30 23.93
N ARG A 146 -13.20 19.69 23.81
CA ARG A 146 -13.53 18.74 22.72
C ARG A 146 -14.23 19.48 21.58
N LEU A 147 -13.76 19.29 20.35
CA LEU A 147 -14.30 19.97 19.17
C LEU A 147 -15.43 19.18 18.49
N ASP A 148 -15.36 17.84 18.49
CA ASP A 148 -16.16 16.99 17.59
C ASP A 148 -17.21 16.09 18.28
N HIS A 149 -17.39 16.20 19.59
CA HIS A 149 -18.43 15.41 20.29
C HIS A 149 -19.81 16.09 20.15
N TYR A 150 -20.82 15.34 19.71
CA TYR A 150 -22.18 15.85 19.51
C TYR A 150 -22.91 16.35 20.77
N MET A 151 -22.31 16.30 21.97
CA MET A 151 -23.00 16.65 23.22
C MET A 151 -22.37 17.89 23.88
N PRO A 152 -23.05 19.06 23.87
CA PRO A 152 -22.49 20.31 24.36
C PRO A 152 -22.34 20.35 25.89
N ALA A 153 -21.38 21.14 26.38
CA ALA A 153 -21.11 21.34 27.81
C ALA A 153 -22.32 21.87 28.61
N SER A 154 -23.30 22.51 27.95
CA SER A 154 -24.56 22.93 28.56
C SER A 154 -25.43 21.78 29.10
N LEU A 155 -25.21 20.54 28.65
CA LEU A 155 -25.91 19.36 29.15
C LEU A 155 -25.25 18.72 30.38
N LEU A 156 -24.03 19.13 30.77
CA LEU A 156 -23.29 18.54 31.89
C LEU A 156 -24.08 18.59 33.21
N ASP A 157 -24.71 19.73 33.52
CA ASP A 157 -25.50 19.90 34.75
C ASP A 157 -26.68 18.94 34.78
N SER A 158 -27.43 18.82 33.66
CA SER A 158 -28.52 17.86 33.55
C SER A 158 -28.08 16.39 33.71
N GLN A 159 -26.83 16.06 33.37
CA GLN A 159 -26.28 14.72 33.58
C GLN A 159 -25.82 14.50 35.03
N LEU A 160 -25.25 15.50 35.68
CA LEU A 160 -24.86 15.45 37.10
C LEU A 160 -26.09 15.36 38.01
N ASP A 161 -27.13 16.16 37.74
CA ASP A 161 -28.43 16.08 38.44
C ASP A 161 -29.17 14.74 38.20
N THR A 162 -28.80 14.01 37.14
CA THR A 162 -29.33 12.70 36.78
C THR A 162 -28.48 11.53 37.30
N LEU A 163 -27.30 11.79 37.89
CA LEU A 163 -26.37 10.74 38.31
C LEU A 163 -26.72 10.18 39.70
N GLU A 164 -27.33 9.01 39.71
CA GLU A 164 -27.53 8.19 40.90
C GLU A 164 -26.25 7.36 41.16
N PRO A 165 -25.60 7.46 42.34
CA PRO A 165 -24.44 6.63 42.70
C PRO A 165 -24.71 5.13 42.59
N LEU A 166 -23.66 4.31 42.58
CA LEU A 166 -23.79 2.84 42.64
C LEU A 166 -24.28 2.42 44.04
N ASP A 167 -25.36 1.65 44.09
CA ASP A 167 -25.90 1.05 45.31
C ASP A 167 -25.12 -0.21 45.71
N SER A 168 -25.28 -0.65 46.98
CA SER A 168 -24.57 -1.82 47.51
C SER A 168 -25.01 -3.17 46.94
N ASP A 169 -26.09 -3.24 46.16
CA ASP A 169 -26.49 -4.43 45.39
C ASP A 169 -25.89 -4.45 43.96
N GLU A 170 -25.16 -3.41 43.56
CA GLU A 170 -24.59 -3.28 42.21
C GLU A 170 -23.11 -3.70 42.19
N ARG A 171 -22.75 -4.71 41.38
CA ARG A 171 -21.35 -5.10 41.17
C ARG A 171 -20.61 -3.99 40.44
N GLY A 172 -19.77 -3.22 41.14
CA GLY A 172 -18.98 -2.17 40.50
C GLY A 172 -17.85 -1.58 41.33
N ILE A 173 -17.06 -0.72 40.69
CA ILE A 173 -15.96 0.03 41.30
C ILE A 173 -16.02 1.51 40.91
N LEU A 174 -15.51 2.36 41.81
CA LEU A 174 -15.33 3.80 41.56
C LEU A 174 -13.88 4.08 41.16
N ILE A 175 -13.72 4.84 40.08
CA ILE A 175 -12.42 5.30 39.57
C ILE A 175 -12.44 6.82 39.55
N ASP A 176 -11.40 7.40 40.12
CA ASP A 176 -11.13 8.83 40.18
C ASP A 176 -10.62 9.30 38.81
N ALA A 177 -11.49 10.04 38.09
CA ALA A 177 -11.27 10.50 36.73
C ALA A 177 -10.33 11.72 36.63
N ALA A 178 -9.73 12.18 37.73
CA ALA A 178 -8.78 13.29 37.73
C ALA A 178 -7.36 12.89 37.26
N ARG A 179 -7.19 11.67 36.74
CA ARG A 179 -5.90 11.04 36.48
C ARG A 179 -5.58 10.98 34.98
N PRO A 180 -4.37 10.51 34.63
CA PRO A 180 -4.08 9.99 33.29
C PRO A 180 -4.95 8.74 32.99
N PRO A 181 -5.56 8.62 31.80
CA PRO A 181 -6.42 7.48 31.46
C PRO A 181 -5.73 6.10 31.49
N ASP A 182 -4.40 6.07 31.36
CA ASP A 182 -3.57 4.88 31.50
C ASP A 182 -3.38 4.44 32.97
N GLU A 183 -3.26 5.39 33.91
CA GLU A 183 -3.39 5.09 35.35
C GLU A 183 -4.79 4.57 35.68
N GLU A 184 -5.83 5.15 35.09
CA GLU A 184 -7.23 4.75 35.32
C GLU A 184 -7.43 3.29 34.85
N ALA A 185 -7.02 2.96 33.61
CA ALA A 185 -7.04 1.60 33.08
C ALA A 185 -6.23 0.61 33.93
N ALA A 186 -4.97 0.93 34.26
CA ALA A 186 -4.12 0.05 35.07
C ALA A 186 -4.70 -0.21 36.47
N ARG A 187 -5.36 0.77 37.09
CA ARG A 187 -6.07 0.61 38.36
C ARG A 187 -7.31 -0.28 38.22
N ILE A 188 -8.06 -0.19 37.11
CA ILE A 188 -9.23 -1.05 36.85
C ILE A 188 -8.79 -2.52 36.72
N VAL A 189 -7.76 -2.80 35.92
CA VAL A 189 -7.16 -4.15 35.80
C VAL A 189 -6.73 -4.68 37.17
N THR A 190 -6.05 -3.86 37.96
CA THR A 190 -5.56 -4.23 39.30
C THR A 190 -6.70 -4.47 40.30
N MET A 191 -7.71 -3.60 40.35
CA MET A 191 -8.82 -3.67 41.32
C MET A 191 -9.80 -4.80 41.03
N LEU A 192 -9.97 -5.19 39.76
CA LEU A 192 -10.84 -6.30 39.35
C LEU A 192 -10.08 -7.63 39.17
N GLY A 193 -8.75 -7.64 39.33
CA GLY A 193 -7.92 -8.85 39.20
C GLY A 193 -7.86 -9.42 37.79
N LEU A 194 -8.06 -8.57 36.77
CA LEU A 194 -8.15 -8.98 35.37
C LEU A 194 -6.78 -9.41 34.85
N ARG A 195 -6.78 -10.32 33.88
CA ARG A 195 -5.56 -10.84 33.27
C ARG A 195 -5.41 -10.31 31.85
N PRO A 196 -4.33 -9.58 31.52
CA PRO A 196 -3.95 -9.31 30.14
C PRO A 196 -3.84 -10.59 29.32
N ALA A 197 -4.15 -10.51 28.03
CA ALA A 197 -3.87 -11.60 27.10
C ALA A 197 -2.38 -11.98 27.14
N ALA A 198 -2.08 -13.28 27.14
CA ALA A 198 -0.73 -13.80 27.28
C ALA A 198 0.11 -13.56 26.00
N GLY A 199 0.67 -12.35 25.87
CA GLY A 199 1.52 -11.96 24.73
C GLY A 199 2.18 -10.58 24.82
N SER A 200 1.78 -9.70 25.74
CA SER A 200 2.30 -8.32 25.81
C SER A 200 3.61 -8.17 26.59
N SER A 201 4.70 -8.77 26.09
CA SER A 201 6.08 -8.45 26.52
C SER A 201 7.07 -8.60 25.38
N ALA A 202 8.03 -7.68 25.26
CA ALA A 202 8.97 -7.59 24.14
C ALA A 202 10.10 -8.66 24.19
N PRO A 203 10.94 -8.78 23.14
CA PRO A 203 10.71 -9.70 22.04
C PRO A 203 11.65 -10.92 22.06
N GLY A 204 11.19 -12.09 21.58
CA GLY A 204 12.11 -13.19 21.25
C GLY A 204 11.48 -14.57 21.09
N ALA A 205 11.87 -15.25 20.01
CA ALA A 205 11.74 -16.70 19.74
C ALA A 205 10.33 -17.32 19.68
N ALA A 206 10.15 -18.25 18.73
CA ALA A 206 8.91 -19.02 18.54
C ALA A 206 9.12 -20.49 18.91
N THR A 207 8.03 -21.23 19.20
CA THR A 207 7.73 -22.52 18.53
C THR A 207 6.30 -23.03 18.83
N SER A 208 5.77 -23.84 17.90
CA SER A 208 4.45 -24.48 17.87
C SER A 208 4.31 -25.68 18.84
N GLY A 209 3.14 -26.27 19.13
CA GLY A 209 1.73 -26.08 18.71
C GLY A 209 0.83 -27.17 19.38
N GLN A 210 -0.35 -27.61 18.89
CA GLN A 210 -1.15 -27.31 17.69
C GLN A 210 -2.65 -27.69 17.91
N SER A 211 -3.57 -27.04 17.15
CA SER A 211 -4.81 -27.56 16.52
C SER A 211 -5.84 -28.47 17.25
N THR A 212 -7.11 -28.01 17.32
CA THR A 212 -8.27 -28.43 16.48
C THR A 212 -9.50 -27.54 16.83
N ALA A 213 -9.98 -26.64 15.97
CA ALA A 213 -10.92 -26.85 14.83
C ALA A 213 -12.30 -27.39 15.26
N ARG A 214 -13.48 -26.80 14.95
CA ARG A 214 -13.93 -25.87 13.87
C ARG A 214 -15.05 -24.92 14.40
N THR A 215 -15.56 -23.87 13.74
CA THR A 215 -15.56 -23.41 12.32
C THR A 215 -15.75 -21.87 12.31
N PRO A 216 -15.41 -21.11 11.25
CA PRO A 216 -14.08 -20.55 11.12
C PRO A 216 -14.07 -19.01 11.01
N ASN A 217 -13.68 -18.31 12.07
CA ASN A 217 -12.99 -17.03 11.89
C ASN A 217 -11.51 -17.33 11.59
N THR A 218 -11.23 -17.78 10.36
CA THR A 218 -9.86 -18.04 9.92
C THR A 218 -9.14 -16.73 9.64
N THR A 219 -8.52 -16.18 10.69
CA THR A 219 -7.21 -15.55 10.53
C THR A 219 -6.25 -16.61 9.99
N VAL A 220 -6.19 -16.72 8.65
CA VAL A 220 -5.25 -17.62 7.98
C VAL A 220 -3.86 -17.22 8.43
N ALA A 221 -3.14 -18.14 9.06
CA ALA A 221 -1.80 -17.87 9.55
C ALA A 221 -0.92 -17.47 8.37
N MET A 222 -0.25 -16.31 8.48
CA MET A 222 0.64 -15.80 7.43
C MET A 222 1.66 -16.87 7.04
N HIS A 223 1.89 -17.01 5.74
CA HIS A 223 2.82 -18.02 5.23
C HIS A 223 4.22 -17.78 5.83
N PRO A 224 4.89 -18.79 6.44
CA PRO A 224 6.08 -18.55 7.26
C PRO A 224 7.23 -17.82 6.55
N VAL A 225 7.38 -18.01 5.25
CA VAL A 225 8.38 -17.28 4.44
C VAL A 225 7.99 -15.81 4.23
N VAL A 226 6.69 -15.51 4.04
CA VAL A 226 6.21 -14.13 3.95
C VAL A 226 6.45 -13.44 5.29
N GLU A 227 6.09 -14.07 6.42
CA GLU A 227 6.35 -13.52 7.76
C GLU A 227 7.85 -13.29 8.02
N ALA A 228 8.71 -14.24 7.64
CA ALA A 228 10.16 -14.11 7.78
C ALA A 228 10.76 -12.98 6.93
N VAL A 229 10.34 -12.84 5.67
CA VAL A 229 10.73 -11.73 4.79
C VAL A 229 10.24 -10.39 5.36
N THR A 230 9.02 -10.32 5.87
CA THR A 230 8.47 -9.13 6.53
C THR A 230 9.28 -8.73 7.74
N ARG A 231 9.62 -9.69 8.62
CA ARG A 231 10.45 -9.42 9.80
C ARG A 231 11.83 -8.90 9.41
N ARG A 232 12.48 -9.52 8.42
CA ARG A 232 13.79 -9.08 7.89
C ARG A 232 13.74 -7.66 7.29
N ILE A 233 12.69 -7.33 6.54
CA ILE A 233 12.50 -5.98 6.00
C ILE A 233 12.31 -4.96 7.14
N ILE A 234 11.49 -5.25 8.14
CA ILE A 234 11.27 -4.37 9.30
C ILE A 234 12.56 -4.15 10.09
N GLU A 235 13.27 -5.22 10.44
CA GLU A 235 14.54 -5.17 11.19
C GLU A 235 15.60 -4.34 10.46
N ARG A 236 15.78 -4.58 9.16
CA ARG A 236 16.71 -3.83 8.30
C ARG A 236 16.29 -2.37 8.10
N SER A 237 14.99 -2.09 8.07
CA SER A 237 14.44 -0.74 7.83
C SER A 237 14.30 0.10 9.10
N ALA A 238 14.42 -0.48 10.30
CA ALA A 238 13.97 0.14 11.56
C ALA A 238 14.44 1.59 11.76
N GLN A 239 15.71 1.90 11.48
CA GLN A 239 16.26 3.25 11.66
C GLN A 239 15.83 4.25 10.58
N SER A 240 15.79 3.85 9.31
CA SER A 240 15.32 4.71 8.20
C SER A 240 13.81 4.92 8.26
N ARG A 241 13.05 3.88 8.63
CA ARG A 241 11.60 3.95 8.82
C ARG A 241 11.23 4.83 10.01
N ALA A 242 11.90 4.69 11.15
CA ALA A 242 11.67 5.56 12.31
C ALA A 242 11.95 7.03 12.00
N ARG A 243 13.04 7.34 11.27
CA ARG A 243 13.36 8.71 10.82
C ARG A 243 12.34 9.26 9.83
N TYR A 244 11.90 8.45 8.87
CA TYR A 244 10.82 8.80 7.94
C TYR A 244 9.51 9.11 8.67
N LEU A 245 9.10 8.24 9.60
CA LEU A 245 7.86 8.39 10.36
C LEU A 245 7.90 9.64 11.25
N ALA A 246 8.98 9.85 12.02
CA ALA A 246 9.15 11.06 12.81
C ALA A 246 9.13 12.35 11.96
N ARG A 247 9.65 12.31 10.72
CA ARG A 247 9.59 13.45 9.79
C ARG A 247 8.17 13.76 9.31
N ILE A 248 7.35 12.74 9.01
CA ILE A 248 5.96 12.99 8.59
C ILE A 248 5.07 13.34 9.78
N ASP A 249 5.33 12.79 10.97
CA ASP A 249 4.60 13.15 12.20
C ASP A 249 4.89 14.60 12.58
N ALA A 250 6.16 15.05 12.56
CA ALA A 250 6.54 16.45 12.77
C ALA A 250 6.11 17.42 11.65
N ALA A 251 5.56 16.91 10.55
CA ALA A 251 4.86 17.70 9.54
C ALA A 251 3.35 17.73 9.80
N ALA A 252 2.75 16.61 10.23
CA ALA A 252 1.35 16.52 10.63
C ALA A 252 1.04 17.35 11.90
N GLU A 253 1.93 17.37 12.89
CA GLU A 253 1.83 18.23 14.09
C GLU A 253 1.75 19.74 13.77
N GLN A 254 1.97 20.13 12.51
CA GLN A 254 1.83 21.51 12.06
C GLN A 254 0.38 21.86 11.67
N GLY A 255 -0.49 20.87 11.55
CA GLY A 255 -1.87 21.02 11.08
C GLY A 255 -1.93 21.53 9.63
N PRO A 256 -3.11 21.96 9.17
CA PRO A 256 -3.29 22.66 7.89
C PRO A 256 -2.35 23.86 7.70
N THR A 257 -1.20 23.69 7.04
CA THR A 257 -0.10 24.69 7.01
C THR A 257 -0.51 26.03 6.42
N ARG A 258 -1.50 26.03 5.52
CA ARG A 258 -2.22 27.21 5.03
C ARG A 258 -2.65 28.19 6.14
N GLY A 259 -2.99 27.73 7.34
CA GLY A 259 -3.36 28.57 8.48
C GLY A 259 -2.19 29.40 9.05
N ARG A 260 -0.95 29.02 8.68
CA ARG A 260 0.31 29.67 9.05
C ARG A 260 0.85 30.57 7.92
N LEU A 261 0.36 30.42 6.69
CA LEU A 261 0.77 31.25 5.55
C LEU A 261 0.34 32.71 5.73
N GLY A 262 1.27 33.64 5.48
CA GLY A 262 0.97 35.06 5.53
C GLY A 262 -0.14 35.47 4.56
N CYS A 263 -0.92 36.49 4.91
CA CYS A 263 -2.11 36.92 4.15
C CYS A 263 -1.85 37.19 2.65
N ALA A 264 -0.62 37.61 2.29
CA ALA A 264 -0.20 37.77 0.89
C ALA A 264 -0.10 36.42 0.16
N ASN A 265 0.59 35.43 0.73
CA ASN A 265 0.76 34.09 0.15
C ASN A 265 -0.60 33.42 -0.07
N LEU A 266 -1.50 33.54 0.92
CA LEU A 266 -2.88 33.09 0.82
C LEU A 266 -3.65 33.82 -0.29
N ALA A 267 -3.51 35.15 -0.37
CA ALA A 267 -4.14 35.93 -1.43
C ALA A 267 -3.67 35.51 -2.84
N HIS A 268 -2.42 35.08 -3.02
CA HIS A 268 -1.95 34.45 -4.25
C HIS A 268 -2.62 33.08 -4.49
N GLY A 269 -2.59 32.18 -3.50
CA GLY A 269 -3.14 30.82 -3.60
C GLY A 269 -4.63 30.75 -3.97
N PHE A 270 -5.42 31.74 -3.56
CA PHE A 270 -6.86 31.86 -3.90
C PHE A 270 -7.25 33.11 -4.69
N ALA A 271 -6.30 33.74 -5.40
CA ALA A 271 -6.59 34.93 -6.22
C ALA A 271 -7.69 34.67 -7.25
N ALA A 272 -7.59 33.55 -7.96
CA ALA A 272 -8.42 33.19 -9.10
C ALA A 272 -9.50 32.12 -8.81
N THR A 273 -9.66 31.68 -7.56
CA THR A 273 -10.76 30.76 -7.18
C THR A 273 -12.10 31.50 -7.16
N GLY A 274 -13.20 30.77 -7.44
CA GLY A 274 -14.55 31.35 -7.45
C GLY A 274 -14.94 31.98 -6.10
N GLN A 275 -15.88 32.94 -6.13
CA GLN A 275 -16.27 33.76 -4.96
C GLN A 275 -16.59 32.94 -3.70
N GLN A 276 -17.22 31.77 -3.86
CA GLN A 276 -17.58 30.85 -2.77
C GLN A 276 -16.35 30.11 -2.21
N ASP A 277 -15.54 29.48 -3.07
CA ASP A 277 -14.30 28.80 -2.68
C ASP A 277 -13.34 29.76 -1.98
N LYS A 278 -13.24 30.99 -2.50
CA LYS A 278 -12.39 32.07 -1.96
C LYS A 278 -12.82 32.52 -0.56
N ALA A 279 -14.12 32.48 -0.25
CA ALA A 279 -14.62 32.75 1.10
C ALA A 279 -14.31 31.58 2.07
N ALA A 280 -14.38 30.34 1.58
CA ALA A 280 -14.15 29.17 2.41
C ALA A 280 -12.65 28.86 2.65
N LEU A 281 -11.76 29.09 1.68
CA LEU A 281 -10.30 29.00 1.87
C LEU A 281 -9.81 30.02 2.91
N ARG A 282 -10.37 31.24 2.89
CA ARG A 282 -10.11 32.29 3.91
C ARG A 282 -10.55 31.92 5.33
N ALA A 283 -11.47 30.97 5.47
CA ALA A 283 -11.99 30.52 6.76
C ALA A 283 -11.24 29.30 7.33
N PHE A 284 -10.31 28.71 6.57
CA PHE A 284 -9.45 27.56 6.96
C PHE A 284 -10.17 26.27 7.42
N VAL A 285 -11.50 26.19 7.37
CA VAL A 285 -12.33 25.08 7.89
C VAL A 285 -12.65 23.95 6.90
N LYS A 286 -12.25 24.04 5.63
CA LYS A 286 -12.55 23.03 4.58
C LYS A 286 -11.28 22.41 3.99
N PRO A 287 -11.10 21.08 3.89
CA PRO A 287 -9.92 20.50 3.26
C PRO A 287 -9.70 21.01 1.83
N ASN A 288 -8.48 21.38 1.48
CA ASN A 288 -8.06 21.80 0.14
C ASN A 288 -7.21 20.70 -0.50
N ILE A 289 -7.68 20.13 -1.61
CA ILE A 289 -7.07 18.95 -2.22
C ILE A 289 -6.27 19.35 -3.46
N GLY A 290 -4.98 18.97 -3.48
CA GLY A 290 -4.09 19.17 -4.62
C GLY A 290 -4.26 18.07 -5.66
N ILE A 291 -4.67 18.43 -6.88
CA ILE A 291 -4.73 17.52 -8.02
C ILE A 291 -3.42 17.63 -8.81
N VAL A 292 -2.63 16.56 -8.84
CA VAL A 292 -1.40 16.45 -9.65
C VAL A 292 -1.71 15.58 -10.86
N SER A 293 -1.47 16.06 -12.08
CA SER A 293 -1.96 15.41 -13.31
C SER A 293 -0.88 15.13 -14.35
N SER A 294 -0.85 13.92 -14.88
CA SER A 294 -0.01 13.52 -16.02
C SER A 294 -0.73 13.66 -17.38
N TYR A 295 -1.65 14.62 -17.51
CA TYR A 295 -2.43 14.81 -18.73
C TYR A 295 -1.57 15.17 -19.94
N ASN A 296 -1.78 14.45 -21.05
CA ASN A 296 -1.58 14.94 -22.41
C ASN A 296 -2.59 14.30 -23.37
N ASP A 297 -2.80 14.93 -24.53
CA ASP A 297 -3.68 14.49 -25.62
C ASP A 297 -2.99 13.53 -26.60
N VAL A 298 -1.66 13.49 -26.60
CA VAL A 298 -0.82 12.60 -27.43
C VAL A 298 -1.08 11.11 -27.15
N LEU A 299 -1.65 10.74 -26.00
CA LEU A 299 -1.70 9.36 -25.52
C LEU A 299 -3.08 8.95 -25.00
N SER A 300 -3.58 7.82 -25.49
CA SER A 300 -4.86 7.22 -25.11
C SER A 300 -5.03 7.08 -23.59
N ALA A 301 -3.97 6.69 -22.88
CA ALA A 301 -3.98 6.47 -21.43
C ALA A 301 -4.13 7.76 -20.61
N HIS A 302 -3.74 8.91 -21.16
CA HIS A 302 -3.68 10.20 -20.45
C HIS A 302 -4.76 11.18 -20.90
N GLN A 303 -5.21 11.09 -22.15
CA GLN A 303 -6.22 11.99 -22.72
C GLN A 303 -7.51 12.09 -21.86
N PRO A 304 -8.04 11.02 -21.23
CA PRO A 304 -9.22 11.12 -20.35
C PRO A 304 -9.03 12.07 -19.16
N PHE A 305 -7.79 12.31 -18.71
CA PHE A 305 -7.51 13.26 -17.63
C PHE A 305 -7.83 14.72 -17.98
N ALA A 306 -8.18 15.06 -19.23
CA ALA A 306 -8.74 16.37 -19.58
C ALA A 306 -10.01 16.70 -18.77
N ALA A 307 -10.89 15.71 -18.59
CA ALA A 307 -12.19 15.92 -17.93
C ALA A 307 -12.11 15.77 -16.40
N TYR A 308 -11.16 14.97 -15.89
CA TYR A 308 -11.15 14.53 -14.50
C TYR A 308 -11.05 15.69 -13.48
N PRO A 309 -10.23 16.75 -13.69
CA PRO A 309 -10.18 17.88 -12.78
C PRO A 309 -11.52 18.61 -12.56
N ALA A 310 -12.47 18.55 -13.50
CA ALA A 310 -13.81 19.11 -13.30
C ALA A 310 -14.65 18.22 -12.37
N ILE A 311 -14.71 16.92 -12.65
CA ILE A 311 -15.42 15.89 -11.87
C ILE A 311 -14.89 15.87 -10.42
N LEU A 312 -13.56 15.82 -10.26
CA LEU A 312 -12.89 15.78 -8.96
C LEU A 312 -13.17 17.04 -8.14
N LYS A 313 -13.07 18.24 -8.73
CA LYS A 313 -13.39 19.50 -8.03
C LYS A 313 -14.84 19.57 -7.58
N ASP A 314 -15.77 19.03 -8.36
CA ASP A 314 -17.18 19.03 -8.00
C ASP A 314 -17.50 18.04 -6.88
N ALA A 315 -16.94 16.84 -6.95
CA ALA A 315 -17.06 15.84 -5.91
C ALA A 315 -16.40 16.27 -4.59
N VAL A 316 -15.23 16.92 -4.63
CA VAL A 316 -14.57 17.51 -3.44
C VAL A 316 -15.43 18.63 -2.84
N ARG A 317 -15.97 19.56 -3.66
CA ARG A 317 -16.88 20.62 -3.19
C ARG A 317 -18.13 20.05 -2.51
N LYS A 318 -18.71 18.98 -3.06
CA LYS A 318 -19.85 18.24 -2.49
C LYS A 318 -19.50 17.51 -1.19
N ALA A 319 -18.26 17.05 -1.02
CA ALA A 319 -17.75 16.46 0.22
C ALA A 319 -17.42 17.51 1.32
N GLY A 320 -17.63 18.80 1.07
CA GLY A 320 -17.28 19.86 2.02
C GLY A 320 -15.80 20.28 1.98
N GLY A 321 -15.03 19.81 1.00
CA GLY A 321 -13.69 20.31 0.70
C GLY A 321 -13.68 21.37 -0.41
N ILE A 322 -12.48 21.67 -0.91
CA ILE A 322 -12.14 22.54 -2.04
C ILE A 322 -10.99 21.83 -2.80
N ALA A 323 -10.84 22.03 -4.11
CA ALA A 323 -9.73 21.41 -4.85
C ALA A 323 -9.14 22.32 -5.93
N GLN A 324 -7.83 22.23 -6.09
CA GLN A 324 -7.04 23.00 -7.07
C GLN A 324 -6.20 22.02 -7.90
N VAL A 325 -5.85 22.40 -9.13
CA VAL A 325 -4.78 21.68 -9.84
C VAL A 325 -3.47 22.22 -9.28
N ALA A 326 -2.74 21.36 -8.57
CA ALA A 326 -1.49 21.70 -7.91
C ALA A 326 -0.34 21.80 -8.92
N GLY A 327 -0.35 20.92 -9.93
CA GLY A 327 0.61 20.97 -11.04
C GLY A 327 0.34 19.91 -12.10
N GLY A 328 0.97 20.09 -13.25
CA GLY A 328 1.14 19.05 -14.27
C GLY A 328 2.50 18.37 -14.11
N VAL A 329 2.57 17.07 -14.30
CA VAL A 329 3.83 16.31 -14.38
C VAL A 329 4.09 15.86 -15.82
N PRO A 330 5.35 15.76 -16.27
CA PRO A 330 5.64 15.25 -17.62
C PRO A 330 5.16 13.81 -17.76
N ALA A 331 4.70 13.43 -18.96
CA ALA A 331 4.02 12.16 -19.19
C ALA A 331 4.51 11.48 -20.47
N MET A 332 5.57 10.67 -20.35
CA MET A 332 6.13 9.87 -21.44
C MET A 332 5.35 8.56 -21.64
N CYS A 333 5.35 8.02 -22.86
CA CYS A 333 4.93 6.65 -23.15
C CYS A 333 6.07 5.88 -23.80
N ASP A 334 6.43 4.78 -23.16
CA ASP A 334 7.47 3.86 -23.61
C ASP A 334 7.14 3.21 -24.97
N GLY A 335 5.86 3.07 -25.31
CA GLY A 335 5.41 2.58 -26.61
C GLY A 335 5.65 3.56 -27.78
N ILE A 336 5.81 4.86 -27.53
CA ILE A 336 6.19 5.84 -28.56
C ILE A 336 7.72 5.95 -28.69
N THR A 337 8.44 5.83 -27.57
CA THR A 337 9.89 5.97 -27.55
C THR A 337 10.66 4.67 -27.84
N GLN A 338 10.01 3.50 -27.78
CA GLN A 338 10.64 2.18 -27.94
C GLN A 338 11.55 2.08 -29.18
N GLY A 339 12.80 1.67 -28.93
CA GLY A 339 13.82 1.51 -29.99
C GLY A 339 14.19 2.82 -30.70
N ARG A 340 14.06 3.96 -30.02
CA ARG A 340 14.52 5.31 -30.43
C ARG A 340 15.25 5.97 -29.25
N ASP A 341 16.06 6.99 -29.57
CA ASP A 341 16.79 7.84 -28.61
C ASP A 341 16.01 8.23 -27.35
N GLY A 342 14.75 8.65 -27.48
CA GLY A 342 13.92 9.07 -26.35
C GLY A 342 13.66 8.00 -25.28
N MET A 343 13.91 6.71 -25.57
CA MET A 343 13.81 5.62 -24.59
C MET A 343 14.89 5.72 -23.51
N GLN A 344 16.03 6.36 -23.79
CA GLN A 344 17.10 6.64 -22.83
C GLN A 344 16.69 7.67 -21.76
N LEU A 345 15.54 8.32 -21.94
CA LEU A 345 14.92 9.23 -20.95
C LEU A 345 13.74 8.58 -20.20
N SER A 346 13.37 7.34 -20.55
CA SER A 346 12.26 6.59 -19.94
C SER A 346 12.42 6.48 -18.43
N LEU A 347 13.49 5.84 -17.96
CA LEU A 347 13.65 5.60 -16.52
C LEU A 347 13.84 6.90 -15.72
N PHE A 348 14.62 7.85 -16.25
CA PHE A 348 14.78 9.18 -15.64
C PHE A 348 13.48 9.98 -15.55
N SER A 349 12.49 9.73 -16.42
CA SER A 349 11.18 10.38 -16.32
C SER A 349 10.47 10.06 -15.00
N ARG A 350 10.66 8.87 -14.41
CA ARG A 350 10.11 8.54 -13.07
C ARG A 350 10.57 9.54 -12.02
N ASP A 351 11.87 9.80 -11.97
CA ASP A 351 12.49 10.66 -10.96
C ASP A 351 12.19 12.14 -11.24
N LEU A 352 12.14 12.55 -12.51
CA LEU A 352 11.67 13.88 -12.89
C LEU A 352 10.20 14.10 -12.53
N ILE A 353 9.34 13.09 -12.66
CA ILE A 353 7.92 13.13 -12.23
C ILE A 353 7.83 13.22 -10.72
N ALA A 354 8.68 12.50 -9.97
CA ALA A 354 8.74 12.63 -8.51
C ALA A 354 9.16 14.05 -8.07
N MET A 355 10.18 14.63 -8.70
CA MET A 355 10.60 16.02 -8.46
C MET A 355 9.48 17.02 -8.82
N ALA A 356 8.82 16.85 -9.97
CA ALA A 356 7.71 17.71 -10.41
C ALA A 356 6.48 17.59 -9.50
N THR A 357 6.17 16.39 -9.00
CA THR A 357 5.13 16.14 -7.99
C THR A 357 5.48 16.84 -6.69
N GLY A 358 6.74 16.77 -6.26
CA GLY A 358 7.23 17.49 -5.08
C GLY A 358 7.08 19.01 -5.23
N VAL A 359 7.45 19.57 -6.39
CA VAL A 359 7.27 21.01 -6.69
C VAL A 359 5.79 21.40 -6.69
N ALA A 360 4.90 20.56 -7.24
CA ALA A 360 3.45 20.81 -7.23
C ALA A 360 2.85 20.83 -5.81
N LEU A 361 3.33 19.98 -4.90
CA LEU A 361 2.86 19.92 -3.51
C LEU A 361 3.56 20.93 -2.58
N ALA A 362 4.77 21.40 -2.93
CA ALA A 362 5.56 22.39 -2.19
C ALA A 362 4.93 23.80 -2.08
N HIS A 363 3.72 23.99 -2.63
CA HIS A 363 2.91 25.19 -2.38
C HIS A 363 2.37 25.29 -0.94
N ASP A 364 2.41 24.21 -0.15
CA ASP A 364 2.06 24.20 1.28
C ASP A 364 0.60 24.69 1.57
N LEU A 365 -0.28 24.40 0.61
CA LEU A 365 -1.69 24.83 0.56
C LEU A 365 -2.69 23.68 0.67
N PHE A 366 -2.22 22.43 0.75
CA PHE A 366 -3.04 21.23 0.55
C PHE A 366 -3.11 20.36 1.80
N ASP A 367 -4.30 19.87 2.11
CA ASP A 367 -4.59 18.96 3.23
C ASP A 367 -4.69 17.49 2.77
N GLY A 368 -4.47 17.24 1.47
CA GLY A 368 -4.49 15.93 0.81
C GLY A 368 -4.31 16.04 -0.71
N ALA A 369 -4.08 14.92 -1.40
CA ALA A 369 -3.73 14.89 -2.82
C ALA A 369 -4.48 13.85 -3.66
N LEU A 370 -4.72 14.18 -4.93
CA LEU A 370 -5.26 13.28 -5.96
C LEU A 370 -4.22 13.17 -7.08
N LEU A 371 -3.72 11.95 -7.29
CA LEU A 371 -2.59 11.67 -8.18
C LEU A 371 -3.13 11.03 -9.46
N LEU A 372 -3.13 11.77 -10.58
CA LEU A 372 -3.67 11.30 -11.87
C LEU A 372 -2.52 10.83 -12.75
N GLY A 373 -2.29 9.52 -12.82
CA GLY A 373 -1.26 8.90 -13.67
C GLY A 373 -1.44 7.40 -13.82
N VAL A 374 -0.98 6.83 -14.94
CA VAL A 374 -1.23 5.41 -15.26
C VAL A 374 -0.04 4.71 -15.96
N CYS A 375 0.63 5.38 -16.91
CA CYS A 375 1.74 4.76 -17.64
C CYS A 375 2.94 4.40 -16.75
N ASP A 376 3.69 3.42 -17.24
CA ASP A 376 4.85 2.73 -16.64
C ASP A 376 5.65 3.56 -15.61
N LYS A 377 6.26 4.66 -16.04
CA LYS A 377 7.17 5.47 -15.21
C LYS A 377 6.45 6.53 -14.35
N ILE A 378 5.16 6.80 -14.64
CA ILE A 378 4.39 7.91 -14.07
C ILE A 378 3.89 7.58 -12.68
N VAL A 379 3.26 6.41 -12.50
CA VAL A 379 2.73 5.96 -11.20
C VAL A 379 3.83 5.91 -10.12
N PRO A 380 4.97 5.23 -10.32
CA PRO A 380 6.03 5.24 -9.32
C PRO A 380 6.62 6.64 -9.09
N GLY A 381 6.69 7.50 -10.12
CA GLY A 381 7.10 8.91 -9.95
C GLY A 381 6.15 9.69 -9.04
N LEU A 382 4.84 9.62 -9.29
CA LEU A 382 3.80 10.26 -8.47
C LEU A 382 3.86 9.77 -7.02
N VAL A 383 4.03 8.47 -6.80
CA VAL A 383 4.11 7.87 -5.45
C VAL A 383 5.37 8.31 -4.72
N ILE A 384 6.55 8.25 -5.36
CA ILE A 384 7.82 8.73 -4.78
C ILE A 384 7.72 10.21 -4.39
N GLY A 385 7.15 11.04 -5.27
CA GLY A 385 6.94 12.47 -4.99
C GLY A 385 5.94 12.73 -3.85
N ALA A 386 4.84 11.98 -3.79
CA ALA A 386 3.86 12.08 -2.70
C ALA A 386 4.40 11.57 -1.36
N LEU A 387 5.27 10.55 -1.35
CA LEU A 387 5.89 10.03 -0.12
C LEU A 387 6.87 11.01 0.53
N ALA A 388 7.45 11.96 -0.22
CA ALA A 388 8.17 13.09 0.36
C ALA A 388 7.25 13.98 1.21
N PHE A 389 5.99 14.13 0.79
CA PHE A 389 4.90 14.79 1.51
C PHE A 389 4.06 13.76 2.29
N GLY A 390 4.69 12.75 2.87
CA GLY A 390 4.03 11.55 3.39
C GLY A 390 3.04 11.74 4.55
N HIS A 391 2.90 12.96 5.06
CA HIS A 391 1.87 13.40 6.02
C HIS A 391 0.54 13.77 5.34
N LEU A 392 0.49 13.91 4.02
CA LEU A 392 -0.73 14.12 3.26
C LEU A 392 -1.42 12.78 2.97
N PRO A 393 -2.75 12.66 3.13
CA PRO A 393 -3.51 11.61 2.49
C PRO A 393 -3.43 11.77 0.98
N ALA A 394 -3.16 10.69 0.25
CA ALA A 394 -3.12 10.72 -1.20
C ALA A 394 -3.79 9.48 -1.79
N ILE A 395 -4.56 9.68 -2.87
CA ILE A 395 -5.23 8.61 -3.62
C ILE A 395 -4.81 8.71 -5.08
N LEU A 396 -4.37 7.58 -5.65
CA LEU A 396 -4.14 7.45 -7.08
C LEU A 396 -5.48 7.25 -7.81
N VAL A 397 -5.65 7.93 -8.96
CA VAL A 397 -6.90 7.90 -9.74
C VAL A 397 -6.60 7.42 -11.16
N PRO A 398 -6.86 6.13 -11.47
CA PRO A 398 -6.60 5.58 -12.80
C PRO A 398 -7.65 5.98 -13.83
N THR A 399 -7.26 6.01 -15.11
CA THR A 399 -8.21 6.06 -16.24
C THR A 399 -8.80 4.68 -16.55
N GLY A 400 -7.98 3.64 -16.41
CA GLY A 400 -8.31 2.26 -16.74
C GLY A 400 -7.81 1.82 -18.13
N PRO A 401 -8.09 0.58 -18.53
CA PRO A 401 -7.72 0.01 -19.82
C PRO A 401 -8.67 0.47 -20.95
N MET A 402 -8.12 0.55 -22.15
CA MET A 402 -8.90 0.63 -23.38
C MET A 402 -9.70 -0.67 -23.60
N SER A 403 -10.73 -0.62 -24.44
CA SER A 403 -11.48 -1.80 -24.85
C SER A 403 -10.59 -2.86 -25.52
N SER A 404 -11.01 -4.12 -25.51
CA SER A 404 -10.27 -5.21 -26.17
C SER A 404 -10.31 -5.04 -27.70
N GLY A 405 -9.13 -5.00 -28.32
CA GLY A 405 -8.95 -4.87 -29.77
C GLY A 405 -8.78 -6.22 -30.46
N ILE A 406 -7.93 -6.27 -31.50
CA ILE A 406 -7.56 -7.55 -32.13
C ILE A 406 -6.86 -8.49 -31.13
N PRO A 407 -6.97 -9.83 -31.29
CA PRO A 407 -6.30 -10.79 -30.41
C PRO A 407 -4.78 -10.61 -30.41
N ASN A 408 -4.17 -10.58 -29.22
CA ASN A 408 -2.72 -10.36 -29.09
C ASN A 408 -1.86 -11.35 -29.89
N LYS A 409 -2.30 -12.61 -30.04
CA LYS A 409 -1.62 -13.62 -30.87
C LYS A 409 -1.52 -13.21 -32.34
N GLU A 410 -2.54 -12.55 -32.88
CA GLU A 410 -2.55 -12.08 -34.27
C GLU A 410 -1.62 -10.87 -34.45
N LYS A 411 -1.62 -9.95 -33.48
CA LYS A 411 -0.66 -8.85 -33.39
C LYS A 411 0.80 -9.35 -33.38
N SER A 412 1.11 -10.37 -32.57
CA SER A 412 2.44 -11.00 -32.53
C SER A 412 2.81 -11.64 -33.88
N ARG A 413 1.91 -12.44 -34.47
CA ARG A 413 2.11 -13.09 -35.77
C ARG A 413 2.47 -12.08 -36.88
N ILE A 414 1.81 -10.93 -36.91
CA ILE A 414 2.05 -9.90 -37.93
C ILE A 414 3.40 -9.18 -37.68
N ARG A 415 3.82 -9.00 -36.41
CA ARG A 415 5.17 -8.50 -36.08
C ARG A 415 6.28 -9.47 -36.49
N GLU A 416 6.06 -10.76 -36.27
CA GLU A 416 7.00 -11.84 -36.65
C GLU A 416 7.16 -11.88 -38.17
N LEU A 417 6.06 -11.94 -38.93
CA LEU A 417 6.10 -11.88 -40.40
C LEU A 417 6.75 -10.59 -40.93
N TYR A 418 6.55 -9.44 -40.29
CA TYR A 418 7.23 -8.20 -40.70
C TYR A 418 8.75 -8.28 -40.48
N ALA A 419 9.20 -8.88 -39.37
CA ALA A 419 10.63 -9.09 -39.10
C ALA A 419 11.28 -10.11 -40.06
N GLU A 420 10.50 -11.05 -40.61
CA GLU A 420 10.95 -11.98 -41.67
C GLU A 420 10.83 -11.40 -43.09
N GLY A 421 10.30 -10.18 -43.26
CA GLY A 421 10.04 -9.57 -44.58
C GLY A 421 8.85 -10.18 -45.33
N LEU A 422 8.01 -10.96 -44.64
CA LEU A 422 6.82 -11.65 -45.16
C LEU A 422 5.51 -10.86 -44.99
N ALA A 423 5.53 -9.77 -44.23
CA ALA A 423 4.46 -8.79 -44.13
C ALA A 423 4.99 -7.38 -44.39
N ASP A 424 4.15 -6.49 -44.92
CA ASP A 424 4.53 -5.11 -45.23
C ASP A 424 4.22 -4.11 -44.10
N ARG A 425 4.62 -2.85 -44.30
CA ARG A 425 4.46 -1.77 -43.33
C ARG A 425 3.00 -1.32 -43.14
N GLU A 426 2.14 -1.49 -44.14
CA GLU A 426 0.72 -1.15 -44.07
C GLU A 426 -0.03 -2.20 -43.25
N GLN A 427 0.21 -3.48 -43.51
CA GLN A 427 -0.30 -4.61 -42.72
C GLN A 427 0.10 -4.53 -41.23
N LEU A 428 1.36 -4.19 -40.95
CA LEU A 428 1.82 -3.98 -39.56
C LEU A 428 1.11 -2.78 -38.92
N LEU A 429 0.93 -1.67 -39.64
CA LEU A 429 0.29 -0.47 -39.11
C LEU A 429 -1.21 -0.68 -38.86
N GLU A 430 -1.90 -1.44 -39.72
CA GLU A 430 -3.30 -1.83 -39.53
C GLU A 430 -3.46 -2.65 -38.23
N ALA A 431 -2.62 -3.67 -38.03
CA ALA A 431 -2.66 -4.49 -36.83
C ALA A 431 -2.34 -3.72 -35.53
N GLU A 432 -1.35 -2.83 -35.55
CA GLU A 432 -1.05 -1.96 -34.41
C GLU A 432 -2.20 -0.96 -34.13
N THR A 433 -2.82 -0.38 -35.16
CA THR A 433 -3.94 0.56 -35.02
C THR A 433 -5.21 -0.13 -34.51
N ALA A 434 -5.53 -1.31 -35.02
CA ALA A 434 -6.63 -2.15 -34.54
C ALA A 434 -6.39 -2.74 -33.14
N SER A 435 -5.15 -2.67 -32.63
CA SER A 435 -4.86 -2.87 -31.21
C SER A 435 -5.22 -1.61 -30.41
N TYR A 436 -4.59 -0.47 -30.73
CA TYR A 436 -4.67 0.78 -29.98
C TYR A 436 -5.80 1.71 -30.47
N HIS A 437 -7.03 1.21 -30.44
CA HIS A 437 -8.17 1.77 -31.17
C HIS A 437 -9.05 2.75 -30.36
N SER A 438 -8.89 2.84 -29.03
CA SER A 438 -9.75 3.65 -28.15
C SER A 438 -8.98 4.28 -26.98
N ALA A 439 -9.66 5.11 -26.20
CA ALA A 439 -9.08 5.79 -25.05
C ALA A 439 -8.80 4.81 -23.89
N GLY A 440 -7.84 5.14 -23.04
CA GLY A 440 -7.37 4.28 -21.94
C GLY A 440 -6.02 3.62 -22.19
N THR A 441 -5.62 2.82 -21.21
CA THR A 441 -4.31 2.16 -21.11
C THR A 441 -4.26 0.93 -22.01
N CYS A 442 -3.08 0.60 -22.56
CA CYS A 442 -2.89 -0.60 -23.37
C CYS A 442 -3.48 -1.84 -22.66
N THR A 443 -4.12 -2.75 -23.38
CA THR A 443 -4.81 -3.90 -22.78
C THR A 443 -3.87 -5.01 -22.25
N PHE A 444 -2.58 -4.95 -22.58
CA PHE A 444 -1.62 -6.00 -22.22
C PHE A 444 -0.99 -5.80 -20.83
N TYR A 445 -0.50 -6.87 -20.19
CA TYR A 445 0.06 -6.81 -18.84
C TYR A 445 1.54 -6.40 -18.82
N GLY A 446 1.81 -5.22 -19.39
CA GLY A 446 3.04 -4.48 -19.16
C GLY A 446 3.02 -3.70 -17.83
N THR A 447 4.10 -2.98 -17.56
CA THR A 447 4.30 -2.25 -16.30
C THR A 447 3.17 -1.27 -15.96
N ALA A 448 2.53 -0.64 -16.95
CA ALA A 448 1.40 0.26 -16.71
C ALA A 448 0.22 -0.43 -15.99
N ASN A 449 -0.14 -1.65 -16.40
CA ASN A 449 -1.20 -2.42 -15.74
C ASN A 449 -0.71 -3.16 -14.49
N SER A 450 0.57 -3.58 -14.45
CA SER A 450 1.18 -4.06 -13.21
C SER A 450 1.17 -2.97 -12.13
N ASN A 451 1.50 -1.71 -12.46
CA ASN A 451 1.36 -0.57 -11.54
C ASN A 451 -0.07 -0.49 -10.99
N GLN A 452 -1.11 -0.59 -11.84
CA GLN A 452 -2.49 -0.46 -11.37
C GLN A 452 -2.85 -1.57 -10.36
N MET A 453 -2.52 -2.83 -10.71
CA MET A 453 -2.67 -3.99 -9.84
C MET A 453 -1.98 -3.78 -8.49
N LEU A 454 -0.70 -3.41 -8.53
CA LEU A 454 0.13 -3.22 -7.34
C LEU A 454 -0.38 -2.09 -6.45
N MET A 455 -0.77 -0.94 -7.03
CA MET A 455 -1.27 0.20 -6.25
C MET A 455 -2.65 -0.10 -5.62
N GLU A 456 -3.46 -0.96 -6.22
CA GLU A 456 -4.71 -1.44 -5.60
C GLU A 456 -4.44 -2.40 -4.43
N VAL A 457 -3.53 -3.36 -4.61
CA VAL A 457 -3.12 -4.30 -3.53
C VAL A 457 -2.33 -3.61 -2.40
N MET A 458 -1.61 -2.53 -2.71
CA MET A 458 -0.98 -1.63 -1.73
C MET A 458 -1.97 -0.68 -1.04
N GLY A 459 -3.25 -0.73 -1.39
CA GLY A 459 -4.29 0.10 -0.76
C GLY A 459 -4.25 1.58 -1.12
N LEU A 460 -3.68 1.95 -2.28
CA LEU A 460 -3.57 3.34 -2.79
C LEU A 460 -4.65 3.70 -3.84
N HIS A 461 -5.34 2.71 -4.39
CA HIS A 461 -6.58 2.87 -5.17
C HIS A 461 -7.82 2.56 -4.31
N LEU A 462 -9.00 3.02 -4.75
CA LEU A 462 -10.27 2.45 -4.28
C LEU A 462 -10.41 0.99 -4.79
N PRO A 463 -11.13 0.10 -4.07
CA PRO A 463 -11.36 -1.28 -4.49
C PRO A 463 -11.95 -1.40 -5.90
N GLY A 464 -11.40 -2.29 -6.73
CA GLY A 464 -11.79 -2.52 -8.11
C GLY A 464 -11.58 -1.33 -9.07
N ALA A 465 -10.95 -0.24 -8.63
CA ALA A 465 -10.86 0.98 -9.44
C ALA A 465 -9.87 0.89 -10.59
N SER A 466 -8.94 -0.07 -10.59
CA SER A 466 -7.87 -0.18 -11.59
C SER A 466 -8.37 -0.45 -13.00
N PHE A 467 -9.30 -1.40 -13.18
CA PHE A 467 -9.58 -2.02 -14.49
C PHE A 467 -10.94 -1.66 -15.11
N VAL A 468 -11.70 -0.76 -14.49
CA VAL A 468 -12.89 -0.15 -15.11
C VAL A 468 -12.46 0.74 -16.29
N SER A 469 -12.94 0.46 -17.49
CA SER A 469 -12.59 1.20 -18.71
C SER A 469 -13.04 2.67 -18.68
N PRO A 470 -12.31 3.63 -19.32
CA PRO A 470 -12.67 5.06 -19.28
C PRO A 470 -14.10 5.40 -19.67
N ASP A 471 -14.65 4.67 -20.65
CA ASP A 471 -15.97 4.94 -21.24
C ASP A 471 -17.14 4.40 -20.39
N SER A 472 -16.85 3.71 -19.29
CA SER A 472 -17.88 3.19 -18.37
C SER A 472 -18.40 4.29 -17.43
N PRO A 473 -19.71 4.43 -17.21
CA PRO A 473 -20.25 5.37 -16.21
C PRO A 473 -19.77 5.07 -14.78
N LEU A 474 -19.35 3.82 -14.52
CA LEU A 474 -18.72 3.43 -13.25
C LEU A 474 -17.37 4.14 -13.04
N ARG A 475 -16.62 4.49 -14.10
CA ARG A 475 -15.36 5.26 -14.00
C ARG A 475 -15.63 6.65 -13.45
N GLU A 476 -16.63 7.38 -13.96
CA GLU A 476 -16.97 8.70 -13.41
C GLU A 476 -17.36 8.61 -11.93
N ALA A 477 -18.19 7.62 -11.58
CA ALA A 477 -18.62 7.41 -10.20
C ALA A 477 -17.46 7.07 -9.25
N LEU A 478 -16.48 6.28 -9.69
CA LEU A 478 -15.24 5.96 -8.96
C LEU A 478 -14.29 7.16 -8.85
N THR A 479 -14.08 7.91 -9.94
CA THR A 479 -13.29 9.16 -9.94
C THR A 479 -13.89 10.16 -8.95
N ALA A 480 -15.22 10.35 -8.98
CA ALA A 480 -15.93 11.16 -8.01
C ALA A 480 -15.85 10.59 -6.57
N ALA A 481 -15.77 9.26 -6.41
CA ALA A 481 -15.61 8.63 -5.10
C ALA A 481 -14.23 8.86 -4.50
N ALA A 482 -13.15 8.78 -5.29
CA ALA A 482 -11.79 9.08 -4.83
C ALA A 482 -11.68 10.53 -4.30
N ALA A 483 -12.32 11.46 -5.02
CA ALA A 483 -12.46 12.86 -4.58
C ALA A 483 -13.24 13.02 -3.25
N ARG A 484 -14.28 12.22 -2.99
CA ARG A 484 -14.97 12.23 -1.68
C ARG A 484 -14.12 11.58 -0.59
N GLN A 485 -13.43 10.49 -0.92
CA GLN A 485 -12.64 9.70 0.03
C GLN A 485 -11.43 10.49 0.54
N VAL A 486 -10.63 11.12 -0.32
CA VAL A 486 -9.45 11.87 0.11
C VAL A 486 -9.80 13.00 1.08
N VAL A 487 -10.97 13.65 0.91
CA VAL A 487 -11.49 14.66 1.86
C VAL A 487 -11.78 14.04 3.22
N ALA A 488 -12.37 12.84 3.26
CA ALA A 488 -12.66 12.10 4.49
C ALA A 488 -11.40 11.53 5.19
N LEU A 489 -10.28 11.39 4.48
CA LEU A 489 -9.00 10.92 5.04
C LEU A 489 -8.09 12.06 5.57
N THR A 490 -8.50 13.33 5.46
CA THR A 490 -7.71 14.48 5.95
C THR A 490 -7.73 14.60 7.48
N GLU A 491 -6.73 15.29 8.04
CA GLU A 491 -6.62 15.58 9.49
C GLU A 491 -7.83 16.37 10.02
N LEU A 492 -8.52 17.11 9.16
CA LEU A 492 -9.77 17.82 9.45
C LEU A 492 -11.00 16.87 9.56
N LYS A 493 -10.78 15.55 9.68
CA LYS A 493 -11.80 14.48 9.73
C LYS A 493 -11.32 13.32 10.60
N ASP A 494 -12.26 12.50 11.04
CA ASP A 494 -12.10 11.44 12.06
C ASP A 494 -11.23 10.24 11.61
N ARG A 495 -10.75 10.25 10.36
CA ARG A 495 -10.09 9.09 9.71
C ARG A 495 -8.77 9.46 9.04
N TYR A 496 -7.99 10.32 9.70
CA TYR A 496 -6.69 10.78 9.19
C TYR A 496 -5.79 9.61 8.74
N THR A 497 -5.59 9.50 7.41
CA THR A 497 -4.90 8.36 6.78
C THR A 497 -3.85 8.86 5.78
N PRO A 498 -2.66 9.27 6.25
CA PRO A 498 -1.62 9.85 5.41
C PRO A 498 -0.85 8.77 4.62
N ILE A 499 -0.38 9.09 3.40
CA ILE A 499 0.21 8.10 2.48
C ILE A 499 1.44 7.40 3.07
N GLY A 500 2.27 8.08 3.86
CA GLY A 500 3.44 7.50 4.52
C GLY A 500 3.11 6.46 5.61
N ARG A 501 1.84 6.34 6.00
CA ARG A 501 1.29 5.28 6.88
C ARG A 501 0.47 4.22 6.12
N VAL A 502 0.12 4.45 4.85
CA VAL A 502 -0.48 3.45 3.93
C VAL A 502 0.63 2.64 3.25
N VAL A 503 1.68 3.30 2.79
CA VAL A 503 2.92 2.64 2.37
C VAL A 503 3.71 2.27 3.63
N ASP A 504 3.71 0.97 3.95
CA ASP A 504 4.48 0.35 5.02
C ASP A 504 5.12 -0.95 4.55
N GLU A 505 5.90 -1.57 5.43
CA GLU A 505 6.64 -2.79 5.15
C GLU A 505 5.72 -3.93 4.69
N ARG A 506 4.50 -4.02 5.23
CA ARG A 506 3.50 -5.01 4.82
C ARG A 506 2.90 -4.69 3.46
N SER A 507 2.49 -3.46 3.21
CA SER A 507 1.85 -3.10 1.94
C SER A 507 2.84 -3.16 0.78
N ILE A 508 4.11 -2.80 0.98
CA ILE A 508 5.20 -3.06 0.01
C ILE A 508 5.31 -4.56 -0.32
N ILE A 509 5.27 -5.44 0.69
CA ILE A 509 5.33 -6.90 0.49
C ILE A 509 4.08 -7.41 -0.23
N ASN A 510 2.89 -6.90 0.11
CA ASN A 510 1.66 -7.18 -0.61
C ASN A 510 1.78 -6.81 -2.11
N GLY A 511 2.43 -5.70 -2.43
CA GLY A 511 2.78 -5.31 -3.80
C GLY A 511 3.73 -6.29 -4.49
N VAL A 512 4.77 -6.79 -3.81
CA VAL A 512 5.68 -7.81 -4.35
C VAL A 512 4.95 -9.15 -4.56
N VAL A 513 4.11 -9.57 -3.63
CA VAL A 513 3.28 -10.78 -3.73
C VAL A 513 2.32 -10.68 -4.92
N ALA A 514 1.65 -9.54 -5.12
CA ALA A 514 0.81 -9.31 -6.29
C ALA A 514 1.59 -9.33 -7.61
N LEU A 515 2.81 -8.76 -7.64
CA LEU A 515 3.68 -8.80 -8.81
C LEU A 515 4.02 -10.24 -9.23
N LEU A 516 4.36 -11.07 -8.25
CA LEU A 516 4.72 -12.47 -8.44
C LEU A 516 3.50 -13.32 -8.84
N ALA A 517 2.39 -13.20 -8.12
CA ALA A 517 1.17 -13.94 -8.38
C ALA A 517 0.55 -13.63 -9.75
N THR A 518 0.79 -12.43 -10.29
CA THR A 518 0.34 -12.04 -11.64
C THR A 518 1.39 -12.21 -12.73
N GLY A 519 2.63 -12.60 -12.40
CA GLY A 519 3.74 -12.67 -13.34
C GLY A 519 4.02 -11.32 -14.01
N GLY A 520 4.02 -10.22 -13.25
CA GLY A 520 4.06 -8.85 -13.77
C GLY A 520 5.37 -8.41 -14.41
N SER A 521 5.50 -7.10 -14.58
CA SER A 521 6.66 -6.45 -15.21
C SER A 521 7.90 -6.43 -14.32
N THR A 522 9.02 -6.93 -14.83
CA THR A 522 10.34 -6.90 -14.16
C THR A 522 10.83 -5.49 -13.80
N ASN A 523 10.34 -4.43 -14.45
CA ASN A 523 10.60 -3.03 -14.06
C ASN A 523 10.25 -2.76 -12.58
N HIS A 524 9.35 -3.53 -11.96
CA HIS A 524 9.03 -3.38 -10.54
C HIS A 524 10.14 -3.80 -9.58
N THR A 525 11.11 -4.61 -10.03
CA THR A 525 12.37 -4.82 -9.30
C THR A 525 13.25 -3.56 -9.25
N LEU A 526 12.93 -2.54 -10.05
CA LEU A 526 13.49 -1.19 -9.97
C LEU A 526 12.55 -0.23 -9.23
N HIS A 527 11.26 -0.28 -9.54
CA HIS A 527 10.28 0.70 -9.06
C HIS A 527 9.86 0.50 -7.59
N LEU A 528 9.65 -0.73 -7.12
CA LEU A 528 9.26 -0.98 -5.73
C LEU A 528 10.38 -0.65 -4.73
N PRO A 529 11.66 -1.00 -4.96
CA PRO A 529 12.76 -0.52 -4.10
C PRO A 529 12.86 1.02 -4.07
N ALA A 530 12.65 1.70 -5.19
CA ALA A 530 12.68 3.15 -5.25
C ALA A 530 11.52 3.81 -4.46
N ILE A 531 10.31 3.23 -4.52
CA ILE A 531 9.16 3.64 -3.70
C ILE A 531 9.43 3.37 -2.21
N ALA A 532 9.87 2.15 -1.88
CA ALA A 532 10.14 1.71 -0.51
C ALA A 532 11.18 2.60 0.18
N ALA A 533 12.30 2.87 -0.49
CA ALA A 533 13.40 3.64 0.08
C ALA A 533 12.98 5.06 0.50
N VAL A 534 12.14 5.74 -0.29
CA VAL A 534 11.64 7.09 0.06
C VAL A 534 10.63 7.06 1.23
N ALA A 535 9.98 5.93 1.50
CA ALA A 535 9.21 5.67 2.71
C ALA A 535 10.06 5.19 3.92
N GLY A 536 11.40 5.15 3.78
CA GLY A 536 12.34 4.66 4.79
C GLY A 536 12.49 3.13 4.84
N ILE A 537 11.96 2.41 3.85
CA ILE A 537 11.87 0.94 3.81
C ILE A 537 12.94 0.38 2.86
N GLN A 538 13.76 -0.54 3.34
CA GLN A 538 14.82 -1.18 2.57
C GLN A 538 14.33 -2.52 2.00
N LEU A 539 13.89 -2.52 0.74
CA LEU A 539 13.51 -3.70 -0.04
C LEU A 539 14.67 -4.10 -0.96
N THR A 540 15.03 -5.39 -0.97
CA THR A 540 16.16 -5.94 -1.75
C THR A 540 15.72 -7.06 -2.68
N TRP A 541 16.50 -7.36 -3.72
CA TRP A 541 16.22 -8.46 -4.66
C TRP A 541 16.14 -9.84 -4.00
N GLN A 542 16.84 -10.09 -2.89
CA GLN A 542 16.67 -11.33 -2.11
C GLN A 542 15.25 -11.47 -1.54
N ASP A 543 14.60 -10.37 -1.17
CA ASP A 543 13.22 -10.42 -0.69
C ASP A 543 12.24 -10.80 -1.84
N PHE A 544 12.52 -10.35 -3.07
CA PHE A 544 11.79 -10.82 -4.25
C PHE A 544 12.04 -12.31 -4.53
N ALA A 545 13.28 -12.78 -4.37
CA ALA A 545 13.64 -14.19 -4.58
C ALA A 545 12.88 -15.10 -3.60
N ASP A 546 12.99 -14.82 -2.30
CA ASP A 546 12.38 -15.62 -1.23
C ASP A 546 10.84 -15.64 -1.34
N LEU A 547 10.22 -14.51 -1.67
CA LEU A 547 8.79 -14.44 -1.94
C LEU A 547 8.42 -15.19 -3.23
N SER A 548 9.25 -15.13 -4.27
CA SER A 548 8.96 -15.82 -5.53
C SER A 548 8.91 -17.34 -5.38
N GLU A 549 9.64 -17.94 -4.45
CA GLU A 549 9.59 -19.40 -4.21
C GLU A 549 8.27 -19.89 -3.63
N VAL A 550 7.49 -19.01 -3.00
CA VAL A 550 6.29 -19.38 -2.21
C VAL A 550 4.99 -18.76 -2.71
N VAL A 551 5.07 -17.69 -3.51
CA VAL A 551 3.92 -17.05 -4.15
C VAL A 551 3.65 -17.75 -5.49
N PRO A 552 2.53 -18.45 -5.67
CA PRO A 552 2.24 -19.17 -6.90
C PRO A 552 1.75 -18.24 -8.02
N LEU A 553 2.03 -18.58 -9.28
CA LEU A 553 1.53 -17.85 -10.45
C LEU A 553 0.05 -18.18 -10.68
N LEU A 554 -0.82 -17.19 -10.49
CA LEU A 554 -2.28 -17.31 -10.59
C LEU A 554 -2.88 -16.74 -11.88
N VAL A 555 -2.11 -15.99 -12.70
CA VAL A 555 -2.65 -15.22 -13.82
C VAL A 555 -1.86 -15.40 -15.13
N ARG A 556 -2.58 -15.51 -16.26
CA ARG A 556 -2.01 -15.59 -17.63
C ARG A 556 -2.59 -14.56 -18.61
N ILE A 557 -2.26 -13.29 -18.37
CA ILE A 557 -2.47 -12.20 -19.34
C ILE A 557 -1.23 -12.06 -20.24
N TYR A 558 -1.39 -11.61 -21.49
CA TYR A 558 -0.28 -11.34 -22.42
C TYR A 558 0.80 -10.44 -21.78
N PRO A 559 2.10 -10.80 -21.90
CA PRO A 559 2.64 -11.86 -22.78
C PRO A 559 2.60 -13.28 -22.18
N ASN A 560 2.27 -13.43 -20.89
CA ASN A 560 2.29 -14.72 -20.19
C ASN A 560 1.15 -15.68 -20.63
N GLY A 561 0.23 -15.20 -21.47
CA GLY A 561 -0.92 -15.93 -22.01
C GLY A 561 -1.59 -15.18 -23.16
N PRO A 562 -2.66 -15.73 -23.77
CA PRO A 562 -3.33 -15.11 -24.92
C PRO A 562 -4.28 -13.96 -24.52
N ALA A 563 -4.79 -13.98 -23.29
CA ALA A 563 -5.80 -13.05 -22.78
C ALA A 563 -5.24 -11.62 -22.55
N ASP A 564 -6.14 -10.66 -22.41
CA ASP A 564 -5.82 -9.27 -22.05
C ASP A 564 -6.33 -8.90 -20.65
N ILE A 565 -6.06 -7.68 -20.20
CA ILE A 565 -6.43 -7.22 -18.85
C ILE A 565 -7.95 -7.11 -18.64
N ASN A 566 -8.72 -6.90 -19.71
CA ASN A 566 -10.18 -6.84 -19.65
C ASN A 566 -10.74 -8.26 -19.46
N HIS A 567 -10.17 -9.25 -20.14
CA HIS A 567 -10.55 -10.64 -19.93
C HIS A 567 -10.17 -11.14 -18.53
N PHE A 568 -9.01 -10.75 -17.98
CA PHE A 568 -8.69 -10.98 -16.57
C PHE A 568 -9.71 -10.33 -15.62
N HIS A 569 -10.12 -9.08 -15.89
CA HIS A 569 -11.12 -8.40 -15.07
C HIS A 569 -12.46 -9.15 -15.09
N ALA A 570 -12.88 -9.63 -16.27
CA ALA A 570 -14.10 -10.44 -16.45
C ALA A 570 -14.01 -11.85 -15.83
N ALA A 571 -12.82 -12.46 -15.80
CA ALA A 571 -12.58 -13.78 -15.18
C ALA A 571 -12.65 -13.77 -13.64
N GLY A 572 -12.68 -12.59 -13.00
CA GLY A 572 -12.78 -12.40 -11.55
C GLY A 572 -11.94 -11.22 -11.02
N GLY A 573 -10.98 -10.75 -11.81
CA GLY A 573 -10.23 -9.52 -11.57
C GLY A 573 -9.46 -9.45 -10.25
N THR A 574 -9.19 -8.21 -9.81
CA THR A 574 -8.43 -7.93 -8.58
C THR A 574 -9.09 -8.51 -7.34
N ALA A 575 -10.43 -8.50 -7.27
CA ALA A 575 -11.18 -8.92 -6.08
C ALA A 575 -11.01 -10.42 -5.78
N PHE A 576 -11.15 -11.28 -6.80
CA PHE A 576 -10.86 -12.71 -6.66
C PHE A 576 -9.38 -12.94 -6.32
N LEU A 577 -8.46 -12.26 -7.02
CA LEU A 577 -7.01 -12.41 -6.80
C LEU A 577 -6.59 -12.06 -5.36
N ILE A 578 -7.07 -10.92 -4.84
CA ILE A 578 -6.80 -10.50 -3.45
C ILE A 578 -7.41 -11.48 -2.47
N GLY A 579 -8.64 -11.94 -2.71
CA GLY A 579 -9.28 -12.96 -1.88
C GLY A 579 -8.45 -14.24 -1.79
N GLN A 580 -8.06 -14.81 -2.94
CA GLN A 580 -7.25 -16.04 -3.01
C GLN A 580 -5.89 -15.92 -2.31
N LEU A 581 -5.23 -14.77 -2.40
CA LEU A 581 -3.92 -14.56 -1.77
C LEU A 581 -4.03 -14.25 -0.27
N LEU A 582 -5.12 -13.61 0.20
CA LEU A 582 -5.45 -13.49 1.62
C LEU A 582 -5.79 -14.87 2.22
N ASP A 583 -6.61 -15.67 1.53
CA ASP A 583 -7.04 -17.00 1.97
C ASP A 583 -5.90 -18.04 1.94
N ALA A 584 -4.81 -17.76 1.22
CA ALA A 584 -3.56 -18.51 1.24
C ALA A 584 -2.55 -18.00 2.30
N GLY A 585 -2.85 -16.92 3.04
CA GLY A 585 -1.93 -16.30 3.99
C GLY A 585 -0.72 -15.62 3.33
N LEU A 586 -0.82 -15.25 2.05
CA LEU A 586 0.27 -14.64 1.27
C LEU A 586 0.22 -13.11 1.27
N LEU A 587 -0.95 -12.50 1.48
CA LEU A 587 -1.09 -11.05 1.70
C LEU A 587 -1.33 -10.76 3.18
N HIS A 588 -0.67 -9.73 3.71
CA HIS A 588 -0.95 -9.17 5.02
C HIS A 588 -2.37 -8.56 5.05
N PRO A 589 -3.28 -9.06 5.91
CA PRO A 589 -4.62 -8.50 6.05
C PRO A 589 -4.62 -7.20 6.85
N ASP A 590 -3.63 -6.98 7.73
CA ASP A 590 -3.55 -5.95 8.77
C ASP A 590 -2.93 -4.61 8.29
N VAL A 591 -3.11 -4.26 7.03
CA VAL A 591 -2.61 -3.02 6.42
C VAL A 591 -3.58 -1.84 6.55
N ARG A 592 -3.05 -0.61 6.45
CA ARG A 592 -3.88 0.60 6.25
C ARG A 592 -4.09 0.83 4.75
N THR A 593 -5.28 1.27 4.35
CA THR A 593 -5.62 1.54 2.94
C THR A 593 -6.43 2.83 2.81
N VAL A 594 -6.52 3.37 1.60
CA VAL A 594 -7.41 4.51 1.33
C VAL A 594 -8.90 4.15 1.45
N ALA A 595 -9.25 2.86 1.50
CA ALA A 595 -10.62 2.39 1.75
C ALA A 595 -10.95 2.26 3.25
N GLY A 596 -9.93 2.16 4.12
CA GLY A 596 -10.06 1.95 5.56
C GLY A 596 -8.96 1.07 6.15
N ALA A 597 -9.19 0.56 7.37
CA ALA A 597 -8.33 -0.46 7.95
C ALA A 597 -8.60 -1.84 7.34
N GLY A 598 -7.53 -2.58 7.05
CA GLY A 598 -7.56 -3.93 6.51
C GLY A 598 -7.71 -4.00 4.98
N LEU A 599 -7.22 -5.09 4.39
CA LEU A 599 -7.32 -5.34 2.94
C LEU A 599 -8.64 -6.01 2.52
N ASP A 600 -9.47 -6.46 3.46
CA ASP A 600 -10.70 -7.23 3.15
C ASP A 600 -11.72 -6.46 2.29
N ALA A 601 -11.75 -5.12 2.42
CA ALA A 601 -12.54 -4.24 1.56
C ALA A 601 -12.24 -4.43 0.06
N TYR A 602 -11.06 -4.95 -0.30
CA TYR A 602 -10.64 -5.20 -1.67
C TYR A 602 -11.06 -6.59 -2.21
N ARG A 603 -11.72 -7.43 -1.39
CA ARG A 603 -12.51 -8.58 -1.89
C ARG A 603 -13.84 -8.14 -2.54
N ARG A 604 -14.18 -6.85 -2.50
CA ARG A 604 -15.45 -6.30 -2.99
C ARG A 604 -15.25 -5.59 -4.33
N GLU A 605 -16.23 -5.72 -5.20
CA GLU A 605 -16.23 -5.04 -6.50
C GLU A 605 -17.20 -3.85 -6.53
N PRO A 606 -16.81 -2.72 -7.16
CA PRO A 606 -17.64 -1.54 -7.32
C PRO A 606 -18.72 -1.78 -8.37
N VAL A 607 -19.96 -1.35 -8.10
CA VAL A 607 -21.09 -1.42 -9.02
C VAL A 607 -21.92 -0.13 -8.97
N LEU A 608 -22.75 0.10 -9.98
CA LEU A 608 -23.76 1.16 -9.96
C LEU A 608 -25.11 0.59 -9.53
N ASP A 609 -25.67 1.15 -8.47
CA ASP A 609 -27.08 1.03 -8.14
C ASP A 609 -27.80 2.29 -8.66
N GLY A 610 -28.42 2.17 -9.84
CA GLY A 610 -28.85 3.31 -10.65
C GLY A 610 -27.65 4.19 -11.03
N ASN A 611 -27.55 5.37 -10.39
CA ASN A 611 -26.42 6.30 -10.54
C ASN A 611 -25.52 6.38 -9.30
N ALA A 612 -25.78 5.59 -8.25
CA ALA A 612 -24.99 5.58 -7.02
C ALA A 612 -23.89 4.51 -7.08
N LEU A 613 -22.66 4.86 -6.73
CA LEU A 613 -21.62 3.87 -6.48
C LEU A 613 -21.94 3.08 -5.21
N SER A 614 -22.05 1.77 -5.33
CA SER A 614 -22.08 0.82 -4.21
C SER A 614 -21.02 -0.28 -4.42
N TYR A 615 -20.86 -1.16 -3.42
CA TYR A 615 -19.89 -2.26 -3.47
C TYR A 615 -20.57 -3.56 -3.07
N ARG A 616 -20.44 -4.60 -3.87
CA ARG A 616 -20.92 -5.96 -3.55
C ARG A 616 -19.73 -6.91 -3.28
N PRO A 617 -19.94 -8.06 -2.63
CA PRO A 617 -18.91 -9.10 -2.58
C PRO A 617 -18.45 -9.45 -3.99
N GLY A 618 -17.14 -9.56 -4.20
CA GLY A 618 -16.57 -10.04 -5.45
C GLY A 618 -16.73 -11.56 -5.63
N PRO A 619 -16.39 -12.09 -6.81
CA PRO A 619 -16.47 -13.51 -7.09
C PRO A 619 -15.50 -14.33 -6.22
N THR A 620 -15.99 -15.44 -5.67
CA THR A 620 -15.23 -16.42 -4.88
C THR A 620 -14.64 -17.56 -5.71
N GLU A 621 -15.07 -17.69 -6.97
CA GLU A 621 -14.62 -18.65 -7.97
C GLU A 621 -14.26 -17.89 -9.24
N SER A 622 -13.27 -18.36 -10.02
CA SER A 622 -12.95 -17.72 -11.31
C SER A 622 -13.89 -18.21 -12.41
N LEU A 623 -14.27 -17.29 -13.30
CA LEU A 623 -15.10 -17.57 -14.47
C LEU A 623 -14.29 -18.06 -15.69
N ASP A 624 -12.95 -17.94 -15.67
CA ASP A 624 -12.06 -18.57 -16.65
C ASP A 624 -10.71 -18.98 -16.03
N THR A 625 -10.58 -20.27 -15.74
CA THR A 625 -9.37 -20.86 -15.15
C THR A 625 -8.18 -21.00 -16.12
N ASP A 626 -8.30 -20.68 -17.40
CA ASP A 626 -7.14 -20.55 -18.30
C ASP A 626 -6.58 -19.11 -18.32
N VAL A 627 -7.25 -18.16 -17.65
CA VAL A 627 -6.77 -16.79 -17.41
C VAL A 627 -6.42 -16.53 -15.95
N LEU A 628 -7.25 -16.99 -15.00
CA LEU A 628 -7.16 -16.66 -13.59
C LEU A 628 -7.47 -17.89 -12.72
N ARG A 629 -6.54 -18.31 -11.86
CA ARG A 629 -6.64 -19.56 -11.08
C ARG A 629 -6.72 -19.33 -9.56
N PRO A 630 -7.41 -20.21 -8.82
CA PRO A 630 -7.37 -20.20 -7.36
C PRO A 630 -5.98 -20.60 -6.84
N ALA A 631 -5.64 -20.14 -5.63
CA ALA A 631 -4.33 -20.41 -5.02
C ALA A 631 -4.07 -21.90 -4.77
N SER A 632 -5.13 -22.72 -4.66
CA SER A 632 -5.07 -24.17 -4.50
C SER A 632 -4.74 -24.95 -5.78
N ALA A 633 -4.85 -24.33 -6.97
CA ALA A 633 -4.60 -24.97 -8.26
C ALA A 633 -3.99 -23.98 -9.27
N PRO A 634 -2.75 -23.49 -9.04
CA PRO A 634 -2.14 -22.41 -9.81
C PRO A 634 -1.67 -22.83 -11.22
N PHE A 635 -1.09 -21.89 -11.99
CA PHE A 635 -0.36 -22.21 -13.22
C PHE A 635 1.07 -22.69 -12.96
N ALA A 636 1.70 -22.18 -11.90
CA ALA A 636 3.00 -22.62 -11.40
C ALA A 636 3.06 -22.43 -9.87
N PRO A 637 3.80 -23.26 -9.11
CA PRO A 637 3.90 -23.15 -7.65
C PRO A 637 4.72 -21.94 -7.17
N ASN A 638 5.42 -21.26 -8.08
CA ASN A 638 6.26 -20.09 -7.83
C ASN A 638 5.93 -18.96 -8.81
N GLY A 639 6.36 -17.73 -8.50
CA GLY A 639 6.03 -16.53 -9.26
C GLY A 639 6.80 -16.37 -10.59
N GLY A 640 7.71 -17.31 -10.88
CA GLY A 640 8.53 -17.30 -12.09
C GLY A 640 9.48 -16.10 -12.23
N LEU A 641 9.80 -15.41 -11.14
CA LEU A 641 10.89 -14.43 -11.05
C LEU A 641 12.09 -15.11 -10.35
N ARG A 642 13.30 -14.89 -10.84
CA ARG A 642 14.53 -15.38 -10.22
C ARG A 642 15.58 -14.28 -10.20
N ILE A 643 16.43 -14.34 -9.20
CA ILE A 643 17.71 -13.64 -9.20
C ILE A 643 18.77 -14.62 -9.72
N LEU A 644 19.77 -14.08 -10.42
CA LEU A 644 20.93 -14.81 -10.90
C LEU A 644 22.17 -14.17 -10.29
N ASP A 645 22.96 -14.94 -9.55
CA ASP A 645 24.21 -14.49 -8.94
C ASP A 645 25.38 -15.38 -9.40
N GLY A 646 26.51 -14.77 -9.75
CA GLY A 646 27.70 -15.50 -10.22
C GLY A 646 28.90 -14.59 -10.44
N ASN A 647 29.94 -15.08 -11.10
CA ASN A 647 31.16 -14.27 -11.33
C ASN A 647 30.95 -13.06 -12.28
N LEU A 648 29.77 -12.94 -12.90
CA LEU A 648 29.37 -11.76 -13.67
C LEU A 648 28.67 -10.66 -12.84
N GLY A 649 28.23 -10.94 -11.61
CA GLY A 649 27.43 -10.06 -10.76
C GLY A 649 26.01 -10.58 -10.51
N SER A 650 25.11 -9.67 -10.09
CA SER A 650 23.71 -9.97 -9.78
C SER A 650 22.76 -9.48 -10.88
N ALA A 651 21.83 -10.31 -11.33
CA ALA A 651 20.83 -9.99 -12.35
C ALA A 651 19.43 -10.52 -12.00
N VAL A 652 18.42 -10.03 -12.72
CA VAL A 652 17.02 -10.50 -12.65
C VAL A 652 16.70 -11.30 -13.91
N ILE A 653 15.96 -12.40 -13.78
CA ILE A 653 15.32 -13.11 -14.91
C ILE A 653 13.86 -13.46 -14.59
N LYS A 654 13.02 -13.46 -15.63
CA LYS A 654 11.63 -13.93 -15.57
C LYS A 654 11.51 -15.22 -16.39
N VAL A 655 11.30 -16.34 -15.70
CA VAL A 655 11.14 -17.69 -16.28
C VAL A 655 9.68 -18.09 -16.51
N ALA A 656 8.71 -17.31 -16.02
CA ALA A 656 7.26 -17.61 -16.11
C ALA A 656 6.73 -17.91 -17.53
N ALA A 657 7.40 -17.42 -18.57
CA ALA A 657 7.06 -17.64 -19.98
C ALA A 657 8.14 -18.41 -20.77
N VAL A 658 9.21 -18.87 -20.10
CA VAL A 658 10.34 -19.58 -20.71
C VAL A 658 10.13 -21.09 -20.51
N ALA A 659 10.22 -21.87 -21.59
CA ALA A 659 10.08 -23.33 -21.54
C ALA A 659 11.26 -23.96 -20.77
N THR A 660 11.02 -25.08 -20.07
CA THR A 660 11.98 -25.66 -19.11
C THR A 660 13.30 -26.10 -19.76
N GLU A 661 13.27 -26.54 -21.02
CA GLU A 661 14.44 -26.84 -21.83
C GLU A 661 15.37 -25.62 -22.03
N HIS A 662 14.84 -24.40 -21.96
CA HIS A 662 15.59 -23.14 -22.08
C HIS A 662 15.91 -22.50 -20.72
N HIS A 663 15.72 -23.18 -19.59
CA HIS A 663 16.08 -22.66 -18.26
C HIS A 663 17.59 -22.69 -17.99
N VAL A 664 18.36 -23.45 -18.77
CA VAL A 664 19.82 -23.53 -18.68
C VAL A 664 20.43 -23.42 -20.08
N ILE A 665 20.98 -22.25 -20.40
CA ILE A 665 21.69 -21.99 -21.66
C ILE A 665 23.19 -21.89 -21.36
N GLN A 666 24.01 -22.57 -22.17
CA GLN A 666 25.47 -22.47 -22.11
C GLN A 666 26.03 -22.42 -23.52
N ALA A 667 26.35 -21.20 -24.00
CA ALA A 667 26.75 -20.96 -25.37
C ALA A 667 27.83 -19.87 -25.46
N PRO A 668 28.54 -19.74 -26.61
CA PRO A 668 29.52 -18.68 -26.79
C PRO A 668 28.87 -17.29 -26.73
N ALA A 669 29.54 -16.35 -26.08
CA ALA A 669 29.15 -14.95 -26.07
C ALA A 669 29.31 -14.33 -27.47
N VAL A 670 28.35 -13.51 -27.85
CA VAL A 670 28.45 -12.56 -28.98
C VAL A 670 28.15 -11.18 -28.40
N VAL A 671 29.11 -10.26 -28.48
CA VAL A 671 29.18 -9.06 -27.64
C VAL A 671 28.84 -7.81 -28.44
N PHE A 672 27.92 -7.00 -27.92
CA PHE A 672 27.46 -5.76 -28.53
C PHE A 672 27.37 -4.64 -27.51
N ASP A 673 27.76 -3.42 -27.91
CA ASP A 673 27.64 -2.22 -27.07
C ASP A 673 26.40 -1.35 -27.44
N ASP A 674 25.63 -1.75 -28.45
CA ASP A 674 24.36 -1.12 -28.85
C ASP A 674 23.40 -2.10 -29.57
N GLN A 675 22.09 -1.92 -29.36
CA GLN A 675 21.04 -2.79 -29.92
C GLN A 675 20.98 -2.78 -31.46
N HIS A 676 21.36 -1.67 -32.10
CA HIS A 676 21.32 -1.54 -33.57
C HIS A 676 22.42 -2.37 -34.24
N VAL A 677 23.55 -2.60 -33.56
CA VAL A 677 24.63 -3.47 -34.07
C VAL A 677 24.20 -4.94 -34.01
N PHE A 678 23.53 -5.36 -32.93
CA PHE A 678 22.92 -6.69 -32.84
C PHE A 678 21.89 -6.92 -33.97
N LEU A 679 21.02 -5.94 -34.23
CA LEU A 679 20.00 -6.06 -35.27
C LEU A 679 20.61 -6.15 -36.67
N ALA A 680 21.66 -5.37 -36.96
CA ALA A 680 22.38 -5.48 -38.23
C ALA A 680 23.04 -6.86 -38.41
N ALA A 681 23.63 -7.44 -37.35
CA ALA A 681 24.19 -8.79 -37.38
C ALA A 681 23.12 -9.89 -37.59
N PHE A 682 21.92 -9.70 -37.01
CA PHE A 682 20.77 -10.57 -37.26
C PHE A 682 20.29 -10.47 -38.72
N GLU A 683 20.11 -9.26 -39.24
CA GLU A 683 19.70 -9.00 -40.64
C GLU A 683 20.73 -9.53 -41.66
N ALA A 684 22.02 -9.58 -41.29
CA ALA A 684 23.09 -10.18 -42.08
C ALA A 684 23.20 -11.72 -41.96
N GLY A 685 22.44 -12.36 -41.06
CA GLY A 685 22.50 -13.81 -40.82
C GLY A 685 23.69 -14.30 -39.99
N GLU A 686 24.44 -13.40 -39.34
CA GLU A 686 25.66 -13.72 -38.57
C GLU A 686 25.37 -14.41 -37.22
N LEU A 687 24.09 -14.52 -36.85
CA LEU A 687 23.61 -15.01 -35.55
C LEU A 687 22.90 -16.37 -35.63
N ASP A 688 22.88 -17.04 -36.78
CA ASP A 688 22.28 -18.38 -36.94
C ASP A 688 23.14 -19.49 -36.31
N ARG A 689 23.18 -19.51 -34.97
CA ARG A 689 23.93 -20.44 -34.10
C ARG A 689 23.47 -20.33 -32.64
N ASP A 690 23.84 -21.32 -31.82
CA ASP A 690 23.77 -21.21 -30.36
C ASP A 690 24.62 -20.03 -29.87
N LEU A 691 24.06 -19.14 -29.04
CA LEU A 691 24.75 -17.95 -28.55
C LEU A 691 24.17 -17.39 -27.25
N VAL A 692 25.02 -16.70 -26.49
CA VAL A 692 24.60 -15.74 -25.47
C VAL A 692 24.83 -14.33 -26.01
N ALA A 693 23.76 -13.60 -26.31
CA ALA A 693 23.84 -12.21 -26.73
C ALA A 693 24.15 -11.33 -25.52
N VAL A 694 25.33 -10.72 -25.49
CA VAL A 694 25.79 -9.88 -24.38
C VAL A 694 25.69 -8.42 -24.82
N ILE A 695 24.66 -7.71 -24.36
CA ILE A 695 24.40 -6.31 -24.74
C ILE A 695 24.79 -5.39 -23.58
N ARG A 696 25.86 -4.62 -23.76
CA ARG A 696 26.54 -3.85 -22.70
C ARG A 696 26.30 -2.36 -22.84
N TYR A 697 26.65 -1.60 -21.80
CA TYR A 697 26.49 -0.14 -21.74
C TYR A 697 25.03 0.30 -21.94
N GLN A 698 24.09 -0.56 -21.55
CA GLN A 698 22.65 -0.29 -21.52
C GLN A 698 22.14 0.01 -20.10
N GLY A 699 23.04 0.13 -19.12
CA GLY A 699 22.71 0.38 -17.72
C GLY A 699 22.24 1.82 -17.41
N PRO A 700 21.83 2.08 -16.16
CA PRO A 700 21.38 3.38 -15.70
C PRO A 700 22.38 4.52 -15.94
N SER A 701 23.64 4.32 -15.55
CA SER A 701 24.70 5.33 -15.64
C SER A 701 25.17 5.49 -17.09
N ALA A 702 25.23 4.38 -17.82
CA ALA A 702 25.65 4.34 -19.22
C ALA A 702 24.76 5.20 -20.12
N ASN A 703 23.46 4.88 -20.20
CA ASN A 703 22.53 5.52 -21.14
C ASN A 703 21.08 5.64 -20.63
N GLY A 704 20.86 5.64 -19.30
CA GLY A 704 19.54 5.84 -18.72
C GLY A 704 18.61 4.62 -18.77
N MET A 705 19.18 3.43 -18.96
CA MET A 705 18.48 2.14 -18.95
C MET A 705 17.29 2.07 -19.92
N PRO A 706 17.51 2.09 -21.24
CA PRO A 706 16.45 1.93 -22.23
C PRO A 706 15.85 0.52 -22.22
N GLU A 707 14.58 0.39 -22.63
CA GLU A 707 13.96 -0.93 -22.88
C GLU A 707 14.30 -1.43 -24.29
N LEU A 708 15.11 -2.49 -24.35
CA LEU A 708 15.66 -3.10 -25.57
C LEU A 708 14.64 -3.96 -26.35
N HIS A 709 13.37 -3.54 -26.40
CA HIS A 709 12.25 -4.33 -26.93
C HIS A 709 12.47 -4.87 -28.36
N LYS A 710 13.23 -4.14 -29.20
CA LYS A 710 13.56 -4.53 -30.58
C LYS A 710 14.35 -5.83 -30.69
N LEU A 711 15.06 -6.26 -29.63
CA LEU A 711 15.80 -7.53 -29.63
C LEU A 711 14.86 -8.76 -29.61
N THR A 712 13.65 -8.59 -29.06
CA THR A 712 12.73 -9.71 -28.75
C THR A 712 12.32 -10.55 -29.98
N PRO A 713 11.94 -9.98 -31.14
CA PRO A 713 11.57 -10.77 -32.31
C PRO A 713 12.76 -11.54 -32.90
N ALA A 714 13.92 -10.90 -33.01
CA ALA A 714 15.13 -11.52 -33.55
C ALA A 714 15.61 -12.71 -32.68
N LEU A 715 15.72 -12.51 -31.36
CA LEU A 715 16.02 -13.61 -30.42
C LEU A 715 14.94 -14.70 -30.46
N GLY A 716 13.67 -14.30 -30.61
CA GLY A 716 12.51 -15.19 -30.83
C GLY A 716 12.70 -16.13 -32.01
N ILE A 717 13.03 -15.57 -33.19
CA ILE A 717 13.24 -16.30 -34.44
C ILE A 717 14.45 -17.24 -34.35
N LEU A 718 15.54 -16.82 -33.70
CA LEU A 718 16.70 -17.71 -33.51
C LEU A 718 16.36 -18.94 -32.63
N GLN A 719 15.58 -18.76 -31.56
CA GLN A 719 15.13 -19.89 -30.74
C GLN A 719 14.12 -20.79 -31.49
N ASP A 720 13.24 -20.21 -32.34
CA ASP A 720 12.32 -20.99 -33.19
C ASP A 720 13.04 -21.79 -34.29
N ARG A 721 14.22 -21.33 -34.74
CA ARG A 721 15.13 -22.09 -35.61
C ARG A 721 15.82 -23.26 -34.89
N GLY A 722 15.65 -23.38 -33.57
CA GLY A 722 16.16 -24.46 -32.73
C GLY A 722 17.48 -24.16 -32.01
N TYR A 723 18.01 -22.94 -32.12
CA TYR A 723 19.26 -22.56 -31.46
C TYR A 723 19.07 -22.30 -29.96
N GLN A 724 20.09 -22.64 -29.18
CA GLN A 724 20.18 -22.33 -27.76
C GLN A 724 20.60 -20.86 -27.59
N VAL A 725 19.60 -20.00 -27.34
CA VAL A 725 19.77 -18.54 -27.31
C VAL A 725 19.43 -17.97 -25.95
N ALA A 726 20.32 -17.14 -25.40
CA ALA A 726 20.07 -16.33 -24.21
C ALA A 726 20.46 -14.86 -24.42
N LEU A 727 19.92 -13.98 -23.59
CA LEU A 727 20.30 -12.57 -23.50
C LEU A 727 20.92 -12.27 -22.12
N VAL A 728 22.01 -11.51 -22.09
CA VAL A 728 22.62 -10.94 -20.89
C VAL A 728 22.82 -9.45 -21.10
N THR A 729 22.33 -8.60 -20.20
CA THR A 729 22.50 -7.14 -20.31
C THR A 729 22.49 -6.43 -18.95
N ASP A 730 23.30 -5.37 -18.86
CA ASP A 730 23.25 -4.39 -17.77
C ASP A 730 22.03 -3.44 -17.87
N GLY A 731 21.41 -3.37 -19.05
CA GLY A 731 20.14 -2.70 -19.28
C GLY A 731 18.92 -3.58 -19.00
N ARG A 732 17.83 -3.33 -19.73
CA ARG A 732 16.55 -4.02 -19.48
C ARG A 732 15.76 -4.31 -20.75
N MET A 733 15.01 -5.40 -20.71
CA MET A 733 13.97 -5.70 -21.70
C MET A 733 12.66 -4.99 -21.31
N SER A 734 11.74 -4.88 -22.25
CA SER A 734 10.36 -4.54 -21.90
C SER A 734 9.82 -5.57 -20.91
N GLY A 735 9.18 -5.13 -19.81
CA GLY A 735 8.73 -6.02 -18.73
C GLY A 735 7.73 -7.11 -19.14
N ALA A 736 7.21 -7.02 -20.36
CA ALA A 736 6.66 -8.13 -21.12
C ALA A 736 7.75 -9.13 -21.61
N SER A 737 8.51 -9.72 -20.67
CA SER A 737 9.50 -10.77 -20.98
C SER A 737 8.81 -12.05 -21.48
N GLY A 738 9.23 -12.56 -22.64
CA GLY A 738 8.60 -13.69 -23.34
C GLY A 738 9.38 -15.00 -23.23
N LYS A 739 9.40 -15.77 -24.34
CA LYS A 739 9.93 -17.15 -24.42
C LYS A 739 11.46 -17.32 -24.35
N ILE A 740 12.22 -16.22 -24.29
CA ILE A 740 13.70 -16.21 -24.33
C ILE A 740 14.24 -16.02 -22.90
N PRO A 741 15.21 -16.84 -22.44
CA PRO A 741 15.90 -16.61 -21.19
C PRO A 741 16.76 -15.33 -21.26
N ALA A 742 16.40 -14.33 -20.45
CA ALA A 742 17.03 -13.02 -20.45
C ALA A 742 17.45 -12.59 -19.03
N ALA A 743 18.76 -12.60 -18.77
CA ALA A 743 19.34 -11.97 -17.61
C ALA A 743 19.43 -10.45 -17.86
N ILE A 744 18.69 -9.67 -17.08
CA ILE A 744 18.59 -8.22 -17.19
C ILE A 744 18.97 -7.55 -15.88
N HIS A 745 19.21 -6.23 -15.93
CA HIS A 745 19.62 -5.41 -14.79
C HIS A 745 20.98 -5.82 -14.20
N LEU A 746 21.84 -6.50 -14.97
CA LEU A 746 23.10 -7.03 -14.47
C LEU A 746 23.95 -5.94 -13.80
N THR A 747 24.18 -6.11 -12.50
CA THR A 747 24.80 -5.14 -11.61
C THR A 747 26.08 -5.75 -11.01
N PRO A 748 27.23 -5.06 -11.04
CA PRO A 748 27.44 -3.71 -11.57
C PRO A 748 27.39 -3.63 -13.11
N GLU A 749 26.93 -2.49 -13.64
CA GLU A 749 26.86 -2.22 -15.09
C GLU A 749 28.25 -2.01 -15.73
N ALA A 750 28.36 -2.15 -17.06
CA ALA A 750 29.63 -1.99 -17.77
C ALA A 750 30.26 -0.60 -17.56
N ALA A 751 29.44 0.46 -17.55
CA ALA A 751 29.88 1.84 -17.32
C ALA A 751 30.39 2.10 -15.88
N ALA A 752 29.98 1.26 -14.92
CA ALA A 752 30.46 1.29 -13.53
C ALA A 752 31.70 0.39 -13.30
N GLY A 753 32.29 -0.16 -14.37
CA GLY A 753 33.43 -1.08 -14.30
C GLY A 753 33.05 -2.54 -14.02
N GLY A 754 31.77 -2.90 -14.23
CA GLY A 754 31.24 -4.24 -13.93
C GLY A 754 31.82 -5.36 -14.78
N PRO A 755 31.75 -6.63 -14.31
CA PRO A 755 32.42 -7.77 -14.97
C PRO A 755 31.96 -8.01 -16.42
N ILE A 756 30.70 -7.71 -16.74
CA ILE A 756 30.14 -7.78 -18.10
C ILE A 756 31.01 -7.05 -19.15
N GLY A 757 31.68 -5.95 -18.78
CA GLY A 757 32.59 -5.20 -19.64
C GLY A 757 33.85 -5.96 -20.08
N ARG A 758 34.15 -7.10 -19.46
CA ARG A 758 35.35 -7.94 -19.69
C ARG A 758 35.10 -9.17 -20.55
N ILE A 759 33.83 -9.47 -20.83
CA ILE A 759 33.40 -10.52 -21.75
C ILE A 759 33.84 -10.14 -23.17
N ARG A 760 34.27 -11.14 -23.94
CA ARG A 760 34.74 -11.06 -25.33
C ARG A 760 34.02 -12.12 -26.16
N ASP A 761 33.94 -11.90 -27.48
CA ASP A 761 33.33 -12.88 -28.38
C ASP A 761 33.98 -14.26 -28.27
N GLY A 762 33.15 -15.29 -28.18
CA GLY A 762 33.60 -16.68 -28.02
C GLY A 762 33.82 -17.13 -26.58
N ASP A 763 33.80 -16.25 -25.57
CA ASP A 763 33.78 -16.68 -24.17
C ASP A 763 32.55 -17.53 -23.88
N LEU A 764 32.70 -18.67 -23.21
CA LEU A 764 31.57 -19.55 -22.91
C LEU A 764 30.80 -19.02 -21.70
N VAL A 765 29.58 -18.52 -21.89
CA VAL A 765 28.72 -18.01 -20.81
C VAL A 765 27.62 -19.02 -20.48
N ARG A 766 27.35 -19.21 -19.19
CA ARG A 766 26.28 -20.05 -18.65
C ARG A 766 25.26 -19.19 -17.91
N LEU A 767 24.01 -19.23 -18.37
CA LEU A 767 22.83 -18.73 -17.67
C LEU A 767 22.07 -19.95 -17.14
N ASN A 768 21.94 -20.08 -15.82
CA ASN A 768 21.24 -21.20 -15.18
C ASN A 768 20.15 -20.70 -14.24
N ALA A 769 18.94 -20.53 -14.77
CA ALA A 769 17.78 -20.05 -14.01
C ALA A 769 17.16 -21.09 -13.07
N THR A 770 17.57 -22.37 -13.19
CA THR A 770 17.21 -23.44 -12.25
C THR A 770 18.05 -23.38 -10.97
N ALA A 771 19.35 -23.10 -11.09
CA ALA A 771 20.27 -22.97 -9.95
C ALA A 771 20.40 -21.52 -9.42
N GLY A 772 19.95 -20.53 -10.19
CA GLY A 772 20.09 -19.11 -9.83
C GLY A 772 21.48 -18.54 -10.13
N THR A 773 22.19 -19.03 -11.16
CA THR A 773 23.56 -18.56 -11.46
C THR A 773 23.74 -17.96 -12.85
N LEU A 774 24.70 -17.05 -12.98
CA LEU A 774 25.10 -16.40 -14.22
C LEU A 774 26.63 -16.23 -14.24
N ASP A 775 27.29 -17.09 -15.02
CA ASP A 775 28.73 -17.30 -14.94
C ASP A 775 29.38 -17.22 -16.32
N VAL A 776 30.55 -16.60 -16.43
CA VAL A 776 31.46 -16.83 -17.55
C VAL A 776 32.42 -17.96 -17.18
N LEU A 777 32.50 -18.98 -18.03
CA LEU A 777 33.24 -20.21 -17.78
C LEU A 777 34.71 -20.06 -18.17
N LEU A 778 35.38 -19.15 -17.46
CA LEU A 778 36.81 -18.90 -17.49
C LEU A 778 37.40 -19.18 -16.10
N ASP A 779 38.73 -19.19 -16.01
CA ASP A 779 39.42 -19.06 -14.74
C ASP A 779 39.22 -17.63 -14.18
N ASP A 780 38.89 -17.52 -12.89
CA ASP A 780 38.51 -16.24 -12.29
C ASP A 780 39.69 -15.24 -12.22
N ASP A 781 40.93 -15.68 -12.01
CA ASP A 781 42.11 -14.80 -12.06
C ASP A 781 42.35 -14.31 -13.50
N VAL A 782 42.21 -15.20 -14.49
CA VAL A 782 42.30 -14.84 -15.92
C VAL A 782 41.21 -13.84 -16.33
N PHE A 783 39.99 -13.96 -15.81
CA PHE A 783 38.90 -13.02 -16.07
C PHE A 783 39.06 -11.70 -15.29
N ALA A 784 39.52 -11.77 -14.03
CA ALA A 784 39.83 -10.61 -13.20
C ALA A 784 41.03 -9.78 -13.72
N ALA A 785 41.93 -10.39 -14.48
CA ALA A 785 43.05 -9.72 -15.15
C ALA A 785 42.67 -9.04 -16.48
N ARG A 786 41.45 -9.24 -17.02
CA ARG A 786 41.05 -8.62 -18.30
C ARG A 786 40.68 -7.15 -18.13
N GLU A 787 41.26 -6.33 -19.00
CA GLU A 787 40.76 -4.98 -19.31
C GLU A 787 39.33 -5.03 -19.87
N ILE A 788 38.54 -4.02 -19.51
CA ILE A 788 37.20 -3.77 -20.04
C ILE A 788 37.30 -3.23 -21.46
N THR A 789 36.44 -3.71 -22.36
CA THR A 789 36.38 -3.28 -23.76
C THR A 789 35.12 -2.45 -24.04
N GLY A 790 35.21 -1.49 -24.95
CA GLY A 790 34.11 -0.54 -25.21
C GLY A 790 34.04 0.59 -24.16
N ALA A 791 33.04 1.45 -24.27
CA ALA A 791 32.75 2.53 -23.32
C ALA A 791 31.31 3.06 -23.49
N ALA A 792 30.74 3.63 -22.43
CA ALA A 792 29.56 4.49 -22.55
C ALA A 792 29.94 5.84 -23.20
N LEU A 793 28.97 6.50 -23.84
CA LEU A 793 29.18 7.82 -24.45
C LEU A 793 29.50 8.88 -23.38
N ASP A 794 30.50 9.72 -23.66
CA ASP A 794 30.88 10.82 -22.78
C ASP A 794 29.83 11.95 -22.73
N ASP A 795 29.90 12.81 -21.70
CA ASP A 795 28.91 13.85 -21.48
C ASP A 795 28.81 14.92 -22.58
N VAL A 796 29.79 15.03 -23.47
CA VAL A 796 29.76 15.98 -24.60
C VAL A 796 29.19 15.37 -25.87
N SER A 797 29.15 14.04 -25.97
CA SER A 797 28.52 13.30 -27.08
C SER A 797 26.99 13.23 -26.97
N TRP A 798 26.43 13.34 -25.76
CA TRP A 798 24.98 13.27 -25.53
C TRP A 798 24.26 14.48 -26.12
N SER A 799 23.45 14.24 -27.15
CA SER A 799 22.70 15.28 -27.86
C SER A 799 21.40 14.73 -28.46
N GLY A 800 20.43 15.62 -28.70
CA GLY A 800 19.20 15.29 -29.41
C GLY A 800 18.14 14.64 -28.52
N THR A 801 16.88 14.93 -28.83
CA THR A 801 15.69 14.59 -28.00
C THR A 801 15.74 15.11 -26.55
N GLY A 802 16.65 16.03 -26.22
CA GLY A 802 16.83 16.58 -24.88
C GLY A 802 17.78 15.78 -23.97
N ARG A 803 18.49 14.76 -24.49
CA ARG A 803 19.38 13.89 -23.70
C ARG A 803 20.48 14.65 -22.97
N GLU A 804 20.97 15.72 -23.56
CA GLU A 804 21.93 16.67 -23.00
C GLU A 804 21.52 17.19 -21.60
N LEU A 805 20.21 17.39 -21.36
CA LEU A 805 19.66 17.89 -20.09
C LEU A 805 19.78 16.87 -18.94
N PHE A 806 19.88 15.57 -19.27
CA PHE A 806 19.89 14.47 -18.29
C PHE A 806 21.30 13.96 -17.97
N SER A 807 22.34 14.71 -18.35
CA SER A 807 23.73 14.47 -17.94
C SER A 807 23.91 14.42 -16.41
N VAL A 808 23.21 15.28 -15.67
CA VAL A 808 23.17 15.23 -14.20
C VAL A 808 22.55 13.91 -13.70
N PHE A 809 21.54 13.37 -14.39
CA PHE A 809 20.90 12.13 -13.98
C PHE A 809 21.81 10.91 -14.19
N ARG A 810 22.43 10.78 -15.38
CA ARG A 810 23.42 9.71 -15.66
C ARG A 810 24.60 9.72 -14.68
N ARG A 811 25.01 10.88 -14.17
CA ARG A 811 26.08 11.04 -13.18
C ARG A 811 25.68 10.75 -11.73
N GLN A 812 24.40 10.63 -11.42
CA GLN A 812 23.89 10.58 -10.02
C GLN A 812 22.95 9.40 -9.76
N VAL A 813 22.59 8.63 -10.79
CA VAL A 813 21.70 7.48 -10.67
C VAL A 813 22.40 6.34 -9.92
N GLY A 814 21.70 5.74 -8.97
CA GLY A 814 22.18 4.53 -8.29
C GLY A 814 22.15 3.29 -9.19
N PRO A 815 22.72 2.16 -8.72
CA PRO A 815 22.66 0.89 -9.42
C PRO A 815 21.25 0.28 -9.46
N ALA A 816 21.04 -0.73 -10.30
CA ALA A 816 19.72 -1.29 -10.58
C ALA A 816 19.13 -2.08 -9.40
N ASP A 817 19.96 -2.77 -8.63
CA ASP A 817 19.59 -3.44 -7.37
C ASP A 817 18.98 -2.49 -6.32
N ARG A 818 19.42 -1.22 -6.32
CA ARG A 818 18.90 -0.12 -5.48
C ARG A 818 17.81 0.71 -6.15
N GLY A 819 17.21 0.20 -7.22
CA GLY A 819 16.07 0.81 -7.90
C GLY A 819 16.41 1.82 -9.00
N ALA A 820 17.70 1.98 -9.36
CA ALA A 820 18.18 2.86 -10.41
C ALA A 820 17.58 4.28 -10.35
N SER A 821 17.77 4.98 -9.23
CA SER A 821 17.20 6.31 -8.96
C SER A 821 18.30 7.31 -8.60
N VAL A 822 18.12 8.57 -9.02
CA VAL A 822 18.95 9.71 -8.58
C VAL A 822 18.52 10.23 -7.21
N ILE A 823 17.25 9.99 -6.84
CA ILE A 823 16.64 10.44 -5.60
C ILE A 823 17.08 9.55 -4.44
N THR A 824 16.93 8.23 -4.52
CA THR A 824 17.30 7.35 -3.40
C THR A 824 18.80 7.33 -3.14
N ASN A 825 19.61 7.30 -4.21
CA ASN A 825 21.08 7.31 -4.16
C ASN A 825 21.65 8.57 -3.47
N THR A 826 20.97 9.72 -3.56
CA THR A 826 21.37 10.96 -2.87
C THR A 826 20.76 11.12 -1.47
N LEU A 827 19.81 10.26 -1.09
CA LEU A 827 19.11 10.31 0.20
C LEU A 827 19.64 9.33 1.26
N GLU A 828 20.60 8.44 0.95
CA GLU A 828 21.17 7.49 1.94
C GLU A 828 21.79 8.19 3.19
N GLY A 829 22.14 9.48 3.09
CA GLY A 829 22.62 10.31 4.20
C GLY A 829 21.59 11.31 4.78
N VAL A 830 20.33 11.31 4.30
CA VAL A 830 19.29 12.32 4.63
C VAL A 830 17.99 11.66 5.13
N LEU A 831 17.65 10.48 4.61
CA LEU A 831 16.64 9.56 5.16
C LEU A 831 17.24 8.60 6.19
#